data_AF-A0A5Q4BHQ3-F1
#
_entry.id   AF-A0A5Q4BHQ3-F1
#
_cell.length_a   1.000
_cell.length_b   1.000
_cell.length_c   1.000
_cell.angle_alpha   90.00
_cell.angle_beta   90.00
_cell.angle_gamma   90.00
#
_symmetry.space_group_name_H-M   'P 1'
#
loop_
_entity.id
_entity.type
_entity.pdbx_description
1 polymer ?
#
loop_
_entity_poly.entity_id
_entity_poly.type
_entity_poly.pdbx_seq_one_letter_code
_entity_poly.pdbx_strand_id
1 'polypeptide(L)'
;MNSLWSSKSVDDDVPAAQEPPPTGDVADAVVADVGPDASNPPPPPPPARPSLQRNSSTPSAVPAPAPVPPAPMPPAPSDQPQPTDSLSLMQLRRIVAEFSRGEPVAYDFVYSDMGSHDEEIDEWFVYQFWQWVRLNAAQRAFEWQWQHEYDMHTTWEDTEHEARAKFTQDALDGLQVNDLTQRSASLGKILYLVLGRWGDTSTPATIGDRRSAASVTQLAAIRSSIAFLTSLGGIGTVWEALQNCFNVFWLDDPRLAQPGGTQEAQDELINLMTIMYVIIQEALSFPKELETTRSELLSLKPGLVDFMSMAAAKLRWDDGNLMPSSQIFLLFWKTVLLVFGGTQEIDEAKKATSESPNVKSKDVITASPLDYHVFRQELTSKYPAYVPPRTLIPLEPENTTLLPPLPNQPTRTSAAIGIVPGPPNPQSSGASILHQPVHIATPAPSPPPSPGVGGKGGKKQNYQTNQNFPFMYPPLDATSNSAGGKGGAGLQEQLVGRRWEGSDIPASILEAGELFSKRVRMTRATRQLWEEREGFLKFERGWEAEDSDDDVDSLDLEGLSLEEKQEIAALKAETRAEERREAQVTVRGPEIDCGPAADKVSDEVKRRLLAVESFYKESLPHMQSLVIVLLRPILVNVTAVLAQPAAAQQHPSMAGRGANGMNGGPGSNRQQQTQEPSSTQSGPAELPEMSPEEVDAARSREITTKAVTAILLLLLKWLRVSHVLKFEYMTQLLLDSNYLPLVLKLFAHQDVQQVVDSKTDRLENSFFHFCNLRSKFKDQPPVQAESEEESEDEAAPPPIKRRRSPPRATMAATGDSDDNARVEGQAAVRPEVDELGYPVNDLPAEPITDFSRRNFFSLINYLRIMQKICKHKAHRNLLLVQYKSANILRKSLKIPQPELRLYTLKLFKNQVPYCGRKWRQSNMRVITAVYLHCRPELRDEWLAGSDVDADVDSALPLEQALRSLTHWFNVRWYPDKIAVELRAALREEQDFFTRELEKLDLNWSDVGLDDGANSEWDEAAGWP
;
A
#
# COMPACT_ATOMS: atom_id res chain seq x y z
N MET A 1 -39.89 14.83 -12.08
CA MET A 1 -41.15 15.60 -11.96
C MET A 1 -41.74 15.25 -10.62
N ASN A 2 -42.08 16.25 -9.80
CA ASN A 2 -42.91 16.13 -8.58
C ASN A 2 -42.31 15.21 -7.46
N SER A 3 -42.54 15.42 -6.17
CA SER A 3 -43.22 16.52 -5.49
C SER A 3 -42.89 16.52 -3.99
N LEU A 4 -42.71 17.74 -3.46
CA LEU A 4 -43.25 18.26 -2.20
C LEU A 4 -42.66 17.79 -0.86
N TRP A 5 -42.32 18.81 -0.07
CA TRP A 5 -42.05 18.75 1.36
C TRP A 5 -43.36 18.86 2.17
N SER A 6 -43.31 18.41 3.42
CA SER A 6 -44.21 18.76 4.52
C SER A 6 -43.40 18.60 5.81
N SER A 7 -43.52 19.39 6.88
CA SER A 7 -44.14 20.71 7.08
C SER A 7 -43.60 21.27 8.41
N LYS A 8 -43.41 22.58 8.53
CA LYS A 8 -43.27 23.25 9.83
C LYS A 8 -44.21 24.45 9.85
N SER A 9 -44.82 24.67 11.00
CA SER A 9 -45.78 25.73 11.25
C SER A 9 -45.41 26.53 12.50
N VAL A 10 -46.13 27.64 12.66
CA VAL A 10 -46.28 28.52 13.83
C VAL A 10 -45.53 29.86 13.71
N ASP A 11 -46.37 30.89 13.57
CA ASP A 11 -46.18 32.33 13.54
C ASP A 11 -45.77 32.86 14.96
N ASP A 12 -45.64 34.16 15.31
CA ASP A 12 -46.36 35.35 14.81
C ASP A 12 -45.69 36.69 15.24
N ASP A 13 -46.31 37.80 14.81
CA ASP A 13 -46.24 39.21 15.30
C ASP A 13 -45.19 40.24 14.76
N VAL A 14 -45.63 41.52 14.78
CA VAL A 14 -45.28 42.64 13.85
C VAL A 14 -45.08 44.00 14.64
N PRO A 15 -44.97 45.26 14.08
CA PRO A 15 -45.05 45.79 12.70
C PRO A 15 -44.03 46.90 12.22
N ALA A 16 -43.77 46.91 10.90
CA ALA A 16 -43.77 48.03 9.91
C ALA A 16 -42.92 49.34 10.00
N ALA A 17 -42.53 49.79 8.78
CA ALA A 17 -42.03 51.09 8.26
C ALA A 17 -40.49 51.23 8.07
N GLN A 18 -39.91 51.68 6.94
CA GLN A 18 -40.41 52.22 5.65
C GLN A 18 -39.40 51.92 4.49
N GLU A 19 -39.82 52.04 3.21
CA GLU A 19 -39.09 51.61 1.98
C GLU A 19 -37.91 52.52 1.52
N PRO A 20 -37.04 52.02 0.61
CA PRO A 20 -37.10 52.54 -0.78
C PRO A 20 -36.96 51.46 -1.91
N PRO A 21 -37.31 51.77 -3.18
CA PRO A 21 -37.35 50.80 -4.30
C PRO A 21 -36.24 51.07 -5.39
N PRO A 22 -36.20 50.44 -6.60
CA PRO A 22 -35.18 49.41 -6.88
C PRO A 22 -34.53 49.49 -8.29
N THR A 23 -34.01 48.33 -8.78
CA THR A 23 -33.56 47.95 -10.15
C THR A 23 -32.07 48.15 -10.52
N GLY A 24 -31.41 47.20 -11.21
CA GLY A 24 -31.93 45.91 -11.71
C GLY A 24 -30.86 44.89 -12.17
N ASP A 25 -31.23 43.63 -11.95
CA ASP A 25 -30.80 42.31 -12.44
C ASP A 25 -29.42 42.03 -13.10
N VAL A 26 -28.86 40.92 -12.61
CA VAL A 26 -27.80 40.09 -13.19
C VAL A 26 -28.46 38.84 -13.80
N ALA A 27 -28.00 38.36 -14.96
CA ALA A 27 -28.44 37.08 -15.51
C ALA A 27 -27.31 36.31 -16.19
N ASP A 28 -27.17 35.03 -15.82
CA ASP A 28 -26.33 34.04 -16.49
C ASP A 28 -26.80 33.72 -17.92
N ALA A 29 -25.87 33.31 -18.77
CA ALA A 29 -26.17 32.72 -20.08
C ALA A 29 -25.47 31.36 -20.26
N VAL A 30 -26.26 30.29 -20.11
CA VAL A 30 -25.88 28.92 -20.45
C VAL A 30 -25.82 28.77 -21.98
N VAL A 31 -24.75 28.18 -22.52
CA VAL A 31 -24.66 27.87 -23.95
C VAL A 31 -25.35 26.54 -24.23
N ALA A 32 -26.41 26.58 -25.04
CA ALA A 32 -27.10 25.41 -25.58
C ALA A 32 -26.98 25.37 -27.11
N ASP A 33 -26.88 24.16 -27.64
CA ASP A 33 -26.63 23.83 -29.05
C ASP A 33 -27.93 23.84 -29.87
N VAL A 34 -27.93 24.55 -31.01
CA VAL A 34 -29.02 24.51 -32.03
C VAL A 34 -28.40 24.60 -33.42
N GLY A 35 -28.63 23.56 -34.23
CA GLY A 35 -28.17 23.51 -35.63
C GLY A 35 -28.97 24.43 -36.57
N PRO A 36 -28.41 24.82 -37.73
CA PRO A 36 -29.04 25.76 -38.64
C PRO A 36 -30.06 25.09 -39.57
N ASP A 37 -31.18 25.77 -39.82
CA ASP A 37 -32.13 25.43 -40.88
C ASP A 37 -32.09 26.47 -42.03
N ALA A 38 -32.51 26.05 -43.22
CA ALA A 38 -32.08 26.64 -44.48
C ALA A 38 -32.98 27.78 -45.01
N SER A 39 -32.43 29.01 -45.12
CA SER A 39 -32.89 30.01 -46.10
C SER A 39 -31.98 31.25 -46.21
N ASN A 40 -30.87 31.16 -46.96
CA ASN A 40 -30.26 32.30 -47.66
C ASN A 40 -29.16 31.85 -48.65
N PRO A 41 -28.98 32.51 -49.81
CA PRO A 41 -27.93 32.17 -50.77
C PRO A 41 -26.53 32.69 -50.33
N PRO A 42 -25.43 32.01 -50.71
CA PRO A 42 -24.09 32.38 -50.26
C PRO A 42 -23.50 33.61 -51.00
N PRO A 43 -22.72 34.47 -50.33
CA PRO A 43 -21.99 35.57 -50.96
C PRO A 43 -20.72 35.10 -51.71
N PRO A 44 -20.19 35.90 -52.66
CA PRO A 44 -19.02 35.55 -53.47
C PRO A 44 -17.69 35.57 -52.69
N PRO A 45 -16.67 34.80 -53.13
CA PRO A 45 -15.39 34.69 -52.43
C PRO A 45 -14.49 35.94 -52.58
N PRO A 46 -13.68 36.27 -51.56
CA PRO A 46 -12.72 37.38 -51.62
C PRO A 46 -11.48 37.08 -52.48
N PRO A 47 -10.80 38.10 -53.04
CA PRO A 47 -9.68 37.92 -53.95
C PRO A 47 -8.40 37.39 -53.27
N ALA A 48 -7.66 36.54 -53.99
CA ALA A 48 -6.42 35.95 -53.53
C ALA A 48 -5.27 36.98 -53.39
N ARG A 49 -4.45 36.84 -52.33
CA ARG A 49 -3.20 37.62 -52.17
C ARG A 49 -2.12 37.11 -53.14
N PRO A 50 -1.31 38.01 -53.74
CA PRO A 50 -0.30 37.63 -54.72
C PRO A 50 0.91 36.91 -54.10
N SER A 51 1.51 36.02 -54.89
CA SER A 51 2.72 35.27 -54.53
C SER A 51 3.99 36.12 -54.64
N LEU A 52 4.80 36.12 -53.57
CA LEU A 52 6.11 36.78 -53.57
C LEU A 52 7.14 35.98 -54.38
N GLN A 53 7.33 36.34 -55.64
CA GLN A 53 8.41 35.84 -56.49
C GLN A 53 9.77 36.38 -56.00
N ARG A 54 10.70 35.48 -55.68
CA ARG A 54 12.09 35.83 -55.37
C ARG A 54 12.91 35.93 -56.66
N ASN A 55 13.00 37.14 -57.21
CA ASN A 55 13.91 37.42 -58.33
C ASN A 55 15.38 37.32 -57.89
N SER A 56 16.09 36.31 -58.38
CA SER A 56 17.55 36.20 -58.26
C SER A 56 18.23 36.69 -59.54
N SER A 57 18.84 37.88 -59.48
CA SER A 57 19.65 38.44 -60.56
C SER A 57 21.12 38.07 -60.38
N THR A 58 21.69 37.30 -61.32
CA THR A 58 23.14 37.10 -61.46
C THR A 58 23.56 37.32 -62.93
N PRO A 59 24.65 38.05 -63.20
CA PRO A 59 25.12 38.31 -64.56
C PRO A 59 25.95 37.15 -65.14
N SER A 60 25.96 37.05 -66.48
CA SER A 60 26.59 35.95 -67.24
C SER A 60 28.10 36.15 -67.50
N ALA A 61 28.84 35.04 -67.61
CA ALA A 61 30.10 34.98 -68.38
C ALA A 61 30.42 33.54 -68.90
N VAL A 62 30.27 33.34 -70.22
CA VAL A 62 31.14 32.64 -71.22
C VAL A 62 31.68 31.19 -70.94
N PRO A 63 31.79 30.28 -71.96
CA PRO A 63 31.68 28.82 -71.73
C PRO A 63 32.93 27.94 -72.03
N ALA A 64 32.86 26.67 -71.55
CA ALA A 64 33.56 25.45 -72.04
C ALA A 64 35.09 25.37 -71.85
N PRO A 65 35.73 24.16 -71.72
CA PRO A 65 35.30 22.84 -72.22
C PRO A 65 35.33 21.66 -71.21
N ALA A 66 35.00 20.46 -71.69
CA ALA A 66 35.09 19.16 -71.01
C ALA A 66 35.86 18.16 -71.91
N PRO A 67 36.09 16.86 -71.56
CA PRO A 67 35.93 16.16 -70.28
C PRO A 67 37.17 15.31 -69.85
N VAL A 68 37.22 14.85 -68.59
CA VAL A 68 37.96 13.62 -68.18
C VAL A 68 37.15 12.90 -67.08
N PRO A 69 36.92 11.57 -67.15
CA PRO A 69 36.10 10.85 -66.17
C PRO A 69 36.91 10.36 -64.94
N PRO A 70 36.44 10.60 -63.70
CA PRO A 70 36.94 9.92 -62.51
C PRO A 70 36.16 8.63 -62.19
N ALA A 71 36.79 7.76 -61.40
CA ALA A 71 36.34 6.40 -61.07
C ALA A 71 35.02 6.33 -60.25
N PRO A 72 34.30 5.19 -60.28
CA PRO A 72 33.02 5.04 -59.57
C PRO A 72 33.20 5.09 -58.04
N MET A 73 32.40 5.94 -57.39
CA MET A 73 32.24 5.98 -55.94
C MET A 73 31.17 4.98 -55.46
N PRO A 74 31.24 4.47 -54.22
CA PRO A 74 30.17 3.67 -53.61
C PRO A 74 28.87 4.48 -53.46
N PRO A 75 27.70 3.81 -53.36
CA PRO A 75 26.40 4.48 -53.36
C PRO A 75 26.22 5.38 -52.14
N ALA A 76 25.67 6.57 -52.37
CA ALA A 76 25.26 7.48 -51.31
C ALA A 76 24.05 6.91 -50.53
N PRO A 77 23.95 7.15 -49.21
CA PRO A 77 22.75 6.82 -48.46
C PRO A 77 21.57 7.64 -48.97
N SER A 78 20.42 6.99 -49.12
CA SER A 78 19.18 7.64 -49.53
C SER A 78 18.56 8.42 -48.36
N ASP A 79 18.89 9.70 -48.24
CA ASP A 79 18.12 10.65 -47.42
C ASP A 79 16.73 10.88 -48.06
N GLN A 80 15.82 9.93 -47.84
CA GLN A 80 14.40 10.23 -47.84
C GLN A 80 14.04 10.72 -46.43
N PRO A 81 13.52 11.95 -46.26
CA PRO A 81 12.95 12.34 -44.98
C PRO A 81 11.75 11.44 -44.69
N GLN A 82 11.82 10.66 -43.61
CA GLN A 82 10.65 9.93 -43.11
C GLN A 82 9.52 10.94 -42.90
N PRO A 83 8.30 10.70 -43.44
CA PRO A 83 7.17 11.55 -43.14
C PRO A 83 6.91 11.47 -41.63
N THR A 84 6.83 12.63 -40.99
CA THR A 84 6.37 12.77 -39.60
C THR A 84 4.92 12.28 -39.54
N ASP A 85 4.73 11.06 -39.02
CA ASP A 85 3.43 10.38 -39.04
C ASP A 85 2.44 11.12 -38.15
N SER A 86 1.63 11.97 -38.80
CA SER A 86 0.76 12.93 -38.14
C SER A 86 -0.56 12.24 -37.85
N LEU A 87 -0.71 11.72 -36.62
CA LEU A 87 -1.91 11.01 -36.18
C LEU A 87 -3.17 11.81 -36.55
N SER A 88 -3.99 11.23 -37.43
CA SER A 88 -5.24 11.85 -37.87
C SER A 88 -6.19 12.00 -36.68
N LEU A 89 -7.07 13.01 -36.74
CA LEU A 89 -8.08 13.25 -35.69
C LEU A 89 -8.98 12.01 -35.46
N MET A 90 -9.16 11.17 -36.49
CA MET A 90 -9.90 9.91 -36.38
C MET A 90 -9.10 8.79 -35.69
N GLN A 91 -7.78 8.69 -35.94
CA GLN A 91 -6.90 7.83 -35.13
C GLN A 91 -6.84 8.31 -33.69
N LEU A 92 -6.73 9.63 -33.45
CA LEU A 92 -6.71 10.20 -32.11
C LEU A 92 -8.03 9.92 -31.36
N ARG A 93 -9.18 10.04 -32.02
CA ARG A 93 -10.50 9.66 -31.46
C ARG A 93 -10.62 8.16 -31.20
N ARG A 94 -10.09 7.29 -32.07
CA ARG A 94 -10.05 5.84 -31.82
C ARG A 94 -9.18 5.52 -30.59
N ILE A 95 -7.98 6.08 -30.53
CA ILE A 95 -7.04 5.95 -29.41
C ILE A 95 -7.68 6.45 -28.11
N VAL A 96 -8.36 7.61 -28.10
CA VAL A 96 -9.08 8.14 -26.93
C VAL A 96 -10.29 7.27 -26.54
N ALA A 97 -11.00 6.68 -27.51
CA ALA A 97 -12.08 5.75 -27.22
C ALA A 97 -11.56 4.42 -26.63
N GLU A 98 -10.43 3.91 -27.14
CA GLU A 98 -9.74 2.72 -26.61
C GLU A 98 -9.16 2.99 -25.22
N PHE A 99 -8.59 4.17 -24.95
CA PHE A 99 -8.15 4.63 -23.62
C PHE A 99 -9.27 4.62 -22.56
N SER A 100 -10.54 4.72 -22.98
CA SER A 100 -11.70 4.73 -22.07
C SER A 100 -12.27 3.34 -21.75
N ARG A 101 -11.75 2.27 -22.38
CA ARG A 101 -12.11 0.90 -22.01
C ARG A 101 -11.36 0.51 -20.74
N GLY A 102 -12.10 0.36 -19.64
CA GLY A 102 -11.55 -0.27 -18.44
C GLY A 102 -11.03 -1.67 -18.77
N GLU A 103 -9.89 -2.03 -18.18
CA GLU A 103 -9.24 -3.31 -18.46
C GLU A 103 -10.23 -4.47 -18.24
N PRO A 104 -10.38 -5.39 -19.22
CA PRO A 104 -11.22 -6.57 -19.07
C PRO A 104 -10.71 -7.43 -17.90
N VAL A 105 -11.60 -7.70 -16.95
CA VAL A 105 -11.28 -8.42 -15.71
C VAL A 105 -11.26 -9.92 -16.00
N ALA A 106 -10.06 -10.50 -16.06
CA ALA A 106 -9.88 -11.91 -16.39
C ALA A 106 -10.17 -12.88 -15.23
N TYR A 107 -10.09 -12.41 -13.98
CA TYR A 107 -10.29 -13.22 -12.77
C TYR A 107 -11.37 -12.61 -11.87
N ASP A 108 -12.26 -13.43 -11.32
CA ASP A 108 -13.24 -13.03 -10.28
C ASP A 108 -12.58 -12.81 -8.90
N PHE A 109 -11.50 -12.01 -8.87
CA PHE A 109 -10.81 -11.64 -7.63
C PHE A 109 -11.13 -10.20 -7.25
N VAL A 110 -11.70 -10.03 -6.06
CA VAL A 110 -11.83 -8.73 -5.39
C VAL A 110 -11.00 -8.80 -4.12
N TYR A 111 -10.12 -7.82 -3.91
CA TYR A 111 -9.36 -7.74 -2.66
C TYR A 111 -10.29 -7.30 -1.52
N SER A 112 -10.51 -8.20 -0.55
CA SER A 112 -11.17 -7.96 0.73
C SER A 112 -10.22 -8.30 1.88
N ASP A 113 -10.42 -7.73 3.07
CA ASP A 113 -9.57 -8.02 4.24
C ASP A 113 -9.88 -9.39 4.89
N MET A 114 -10.91 -10.11 4.42
CA MET A 114 -11.28 -11.51 4.75
C MET A 114 -11.98 -12.16 3.54
N GLY A 115 -11.97 -13.49 3.45
CA GLY A 115 -12.76 -14.31 2.52
C GLY A 115 -14.21 -14.49 2.96
N SER A 116 -14.91 -15.51 2.45
CA SER A 116 -16.26 -15.82 2.93
C SER A 116 -16.23 -16.40 4.35
N HIS A 117 -17.32 -16.23 5.10
CA HIS A 117 -17.42 -16.63 6.51
C HIS A 117 -17.11 -18.12 6.73
N ASP A 118 -17.62 -18.97 5.84
CA ASP A 118 -17.43 -20.41 5.83
C ASP A 118 -16.03 -20.84 5.36
N GLU A 119 -15.45 -20.20 4.34
CA GLU A 119 -14.05 -20.39 3.96
C GLU A 119 -13.10 -20.03 5.13
N GLU A 120 -13.37 -18.94 5.84
CA GLU A 120 -12.53 -18.48 6.97
C GLU A 120 -12.64 -19.38 8.21
N ILE A 121 -13.76 -20.08 8.41
CA ILE A 121 -13.85 -21.14 9.43
C ILE A 121 -13.09 -22.40 8.98
N ASP A 122 -13.22 -22.83 7.72
CA ASP A 122 -12.53 -24.03 7.22
C ASP A 122 -11.00 -23.86 7.16
N GLU A 123 -10.50 -22.66 6.86
CA GLU A 123 -9.06 -22.35 6.86
C GLU A 123 -8.40 -22.53 8.24
N TRP A 124 -9.16 -22.52 9.35
CA TRP A 124 -8.62 -22.85 10.67
C TRP A 124 -8.18 -24.32 10.79
N PHE A 125 -8.85 -25.21 10.05
CA PHE A 125 -8.68 -26.65 10.19
C PHE A 125 -7.69 -27.20 9.15
N VAL A 126 -6.58 -27.78 9.62
CA VAL A 126 -5.65 -28.61 8.83
C VAL A 126 -6.23 -30.00 8.55
N TYR A 127 -5.80 -30.65 7.46
CA TYR A 127 -6.26 -31.97 7.01
C TYR A 127 -5.54 -33.15 7.69
N GLN A 128 -5.04 -32.96 8.91
CA GLN A 128 -4.28 -33.95 9.67
C GLN A 128 -5.18 -34.93 10.43
N PHE A 129 -4.81 -36.22 10.48
CA PHE A 129 -5.59 -37.25 11.19
C PHE A 129 -5.92 -36.89 12.65
N TRP A 130 -4.95 -36.34 13.38
CA TRP A 130 -5.11 -35.96 14.80
C TRP A 130 -6.15 -34.86 15.02
N GLN A 131 -6.37 -33.97 14.05
CA GLN A 131 -7.48 -33.00 14.06
C GLN A 131 -8.83 -33.72 14.24
N TRP A 132 -9.05 -34.75 13.44
CA TRP A 132 -10.29 -35.50 13.42
C TRP A 132 -10.45 -36.33 14.70
N VAL A 133 -9.36 -36.86 15.26
CA VAL A 133 -9.38 -37.52 16.58
C VAL A 133 -9.83 -36.53 17.67
N ARG A 134 -9.22 -35.33 17.72
CA ARG A 134 -9.54 -34.25 18.67
C ARG A 134 -11.01 -33.84 18.60
N LEU A 135 -11.55 -33.59 17.40
CA LEU A 135 -12.95 -33.20 17.21
C LEU A 135 -13.93 -34.32 17.60
N ASN A 136 -13.58 -35.59 17.37
CA ASN A 136 -14.38 -36.72 17.84
C ASN A 136 -14.34 -36.90 19.36
N ALA A 137 -13.23 -36.58 20.02
CA ALA A 137 -13.14 -36.58 21.48
C ALA A 137 -14.05 -35.48 22.08
N ALA A 138 -14.08 -34.29 21.48
CA ALA A 138 -14.97 -33.20 21.88
C ALA A 138 -16.46 -33.59 21.76
N GLN A 139 -16.88 -34.15 20.61
CA GLN A 139 -18.25 -34.65 20.42
C GLN A 139 -18.62 -35.70 21.48
N ARG A 140 -17.75 -36.70 21.71
CA ARG A 140 -18.00 -37.75 22.71
C ARG A 140 -18.07 -37.22 24.14
N ALA A 141 -17.24 -36.25 24.50
CA ALA A 141 -17.25 -35.63 25.83
C ALA A 141 -18.57 -34.90 26.11
N PHE A 142 -19.13 -34.23 25.09
CA PHE A 142 -20.47 -33.62 25.16
C PHE A 142 -21.57 -34.68 25.26
N GLU A 143 -21.63 -35.61 24.29
CA GLU A 143 -22.71 -36.61 24.20
C GLU A 143 -22.77 -37.51 25.43
N TRP A 144 -21.62 -37.91 25.97
CA TRP A 144 -21.55 -38.80 27.15
C TRP A 144 -22.11 -38.16 28.41
N GLN A 145 -21.79 -36.89 28.69
CA GLN A 145 -22.35 -36.21 29.88
C GLN A 145 -23.82 -35.85 29.64
N TRP A 146 -24.19 -35.41 28.43
CA TRP A 146 -25.58 -35.07 28.10
C TRP A 146 -26.51 -36.28 28.31
N GLN A 147 -26.10 -37.48 27.89
CA GLN A 147 -26.82 -38.74 28.12
C GLN A 147 -26.81 -39.23 29.58
N HIS A 148 -25.96 -38.66 30.44
CA HIS A 148 -25.90 -39.01 31.86
C HIS A 148 -26.82 -38.13 32.71
N GLU A 149 -27.00 -36.86 32.30
CA GLU A 149 -27.86 -35.89 32.99
C GLU A 149 -29.28 -35.81 32.42
N TYR A 150 -29.46 -36.09 31.13
CA TYR A 150 -30.71 -36.02 30.39
C TYR A 150 -31.00 -37.34 29.66
N ASP A 151 -32.26 -37.59 29.30
CA ASP A 151 -32.64 -38.81 28.57
C ASP A 151 -32.09 -38.82 27.14
N MET A 152 -31.80 -40.01 26.61
CA MET A 152 -31.17 -40.24 25.30
C MET A 152 -31.99 -39.69 24.12
N HIS A 153 -33.27 -39.39 24.33
CA HIS A 153 -34.16 -38.77 23.35
C HIS A 153 -34.29 -37.24 23.47
N THR A 154 -33.72 -36.62 24.50
CA THR A 154 -33.86 -35.18 24.76
C THR A 154 -32.82 -34.41 23.95
N THR A 155 -33.24 -33.64 22.94
CA THR A 155 -32.33 -32.82 22.14
C THR A 155 -32.02 -31.49 22.83
N TRP A 156 -30.89 -30.87 22.45
CA TRP A 156 -30.53 -29.54 22.95
C TRP A 156 -31.60 -28.47 22.66
N GLU A 157 -32.26 -28.52 21.50
CA GLU A 157 -33.26 -27.49 21.15
C GLU A 157 -34.57 -27.67 21.91
N ASP A 158 -34.94 -28.92 22.23
CA ASP A 158 -36.13 -29.24 23.04
C ASP A 158 -35.94 -28.94 24.55
N THR A 159 -34.72 -28.61 24.98
CA THR A 159 -34.38 -28.44 26.40
C THR A 159 -34.61 -27.01 26.89
N GLU A 160 -35.12 -26.86 28.12
CA GLU A 160 -35.30 -25.55 28.75
C GLU A 160 -34.00 -24.74 28.85
N HIS A 161 -34.11 -23.42 28.80
CA HIS A 161 -32.95 -22.51 28.85
C HIS A 161 -32.14 -22.67 30.15
N GLU A 162 -32.80 -22.89 31.29
CA GLU A 162 -32.14 -23.03 32.60
C GLU A 162 -31.28 -24.30 32.67
N ALA A 163 -31.78 -25.44 32.16
CA ALA A 163 -31.03 -26.69 32.06
C ALA A 163 -29.80 -26.56 31.13
N ARG A 164 -29.96 -25.94 29.96
CA ARG A 164 -28.83 -25.65 29.05
C ARG A 164 -27.80 -24.71 29.68
N ALA A 165 -28.27 -23.69 30.40
CA ALA A 165 -27.40 -22.72 31.07
C ALA A 165 -26.57 -23.39 32.15
N LYS A 166 -27.22 -24.22 32.99
CA LYS A 166 -26.54 -25.00 34.02
C LYS A 166 -25.50 -25.96 33.43
N PHE A 167 -25.85 -26.77 32.43
CA PHE A 167 -24.92 -27.70 31.78
C PHE A 167 -23.68 -26.98 31.21
N THR A 168 -23.87 -25.78 30.65
CA THR A 168 -22.78 -24.98 30.10
C THR A 168 -21.95 -24.31 31.20
N GLN A 169 -22.58 -23.85 32.28
CA GLN A 169 -21.89 -23.32 33.45
C GLN A 169 -21.03 -24.39 34.14
N ASP A 170 -21.57 -25.61 34.33
CA ASP A 170 -20.83 -26.74 34.90
C ASP A 170 -19.59 -27.09 34.03
N ALA A 171 -19.65 -26.87 32.71
CA ALA A 171 -18.50 -27.01 31.81
C ALA A 171 -17.51 -25.83 31.88
N LEU A 172 -17.99 -24.59 32.07
CA LEU A 172 -17.16 -23.40 32.27
C LEU A 172 -16.40 -23.46 33.60
N ASP A 173 -17.08 -23.82 34.68
CA ASP A 173 -16.48 -24.04 36.00
C ASP A 173 -15.44 -25.16 35.93
N GLY A 174 -15.69 -26.20 35.12
CA GLY A 174 -14.75 -27.27 34.80
C GLY A 174 -13.45 -26.80 34.12
N LEU A 175 -13.42 -25.63 33.46
CA LEU A 175 -12.18 -25.05 32.91
C LEU A 175 -11.24 -24.52 34.00
N GLN A 176 -11.77 -24.14 35.16
CA GLN A 176 -11.00 -23.56 36.26
C GLN A 176 -10.44 -24.62 37.22
N VAL A 177 -10.64 -25.92 36.92
CA VAL A 177 -10.19 -27.04 37.74
C VAL A 177 -8.74 -27.42 37.41
N ASN A 178 -7.94 -27.69 38.44
CA ASN A 178 -6.54 -28.08 38.29
C ASN A 178 -6.34 -29.47 37.66
N ASP A 179 -7.29 -30.40 37.82
CA ASP A 179 -7.25 -31.71 37.16
C ASP A 179 -7.35 -31.59 35.64
N LEU A 180 -6.32 -32.11 34.97
CA LEU A 180 -6.20 -32.15 33.50
C LEU A 180 -7.34 -32.94 32.86
N THR A 181 -7.80 -34.03 33.49
CA THR A 181 -8.80 -34.92 32.89
C THR A 181 -10.17 -34.24 32.85
N GLN A 182 -10.61 -33.69 34.00
CA GLN A 182 -11.85 -32.94 34.12
C GLN A 182 -11.83 -31.66 33.27
N ARG A 183 -10.70 -30.95 33.22
CA ARG A 183 -10.54 -29.74 32.40
C ARG A 183 -10.63 -30.06 30.91
N SER A 184 -9.89 -31.06 30.42
CA SER A 184 -9.92 -31.51 29.02
C SER A 184 -11.31 -31.99 28.59
N ALA A 185 -11.99 -32.77 29.42
CA ALA A 185 -13.36 -33.20 29.16
C ALA A 185 -14.32 -32.00 29.05
N SER A 186 -14.19 -31.01 29.94
CA SER A 186 -15.08 -29.83 29.96
C SER A 186 -14.83 -28.87 28.81
N LEU A 187 -13.56 -28.70 28.43
CA LEU A 187 -13.13 -28.00 27.23
C LEU A 187 -13.70 -28.65 25.95
N GLY A 188 -13.73 -29.98 25.88
CA GLY A 188 -14.34 -30.72 24.77
C GLY A 188 -15.84 -30.40 24.58
N LYS A 189 -16.60 -30.23 25.67
CA LYS A 189 -18.03 -29.88 25.62
C LYS A 189 -18.23 -28.48 25.03
N ILE A 190 -17.48 -27.49 25.52
CA ILE A 190 -17.56 -26.10 25.06
C ILE A 190 -17.10 -26.01 23.58
N LEU A 191 -16.06 -26.75 23.19
CA LEU A 191 -15.61 -26.82 21.81
C LEU A 191 -16.69 -27.39 20.88
N TYR A 192 -17.33 -28.51 21.24
CA TYR A 192 -18.41 -29.09 20.43
C TYR A 192 -19.64 -28.17 20.33
N LEU A 193 -19.97 -27.48 21.43
CA LEU A 193 -21.04 -26.48 21.49
C LEU A 193 -20.76 -25.31 20.53
N VAL A 194 -19.58 -24.69 20.64
CA VAL A 194 -19.17 -23.54 19.81
C VAL A 194 -19.01 -23.90 18.34
N LEU A 195 -18.62 -25.14 18.02
CA LEU A 195 -18.59 -25.67 16.64
C LEU A 195 -19.97 -26.09 16.10
N GLY A 196 -21.04 -25.67 16.78
CA GLY A 196 -22.42 -25.74 16.31
C GLY A 196 -23.11 -27.09 16.52
N ARG A 197 -22.57 -27.99 17.35
CA ARG A 197 -23.16 -29.30 17.67
C ARG A 197 -23.49 -30.13 16.42
N TRP A 198 -22.50 -30.26 15.54
CA TRP A 198 -22.69 -30.73 14.15
C TRP A 198 -23.42 -32.08 13.98
N GLY A 199 -23.38 -32.97 14.98
CA GLY A 199 -24.12 -34.24 14.95
C GLY A 199 -25.63 -34.08 14.84
N ASP A 200 -26.18 -32.96 15.33
CA ASP A 200 -27.61 -32.62 15.35
C ASP A 200 -28.00 -31.48 14.41
N THR A 201 -27.02 -30.77 13.83
CA THR A 201 -27.27 -29.52 13.09
C THR A 201 -26.72 -29.52 11.68
N SER A 202 -25.71 -30.35 11.38
CA SER A 202 -25.11 -30.40 10.05
C SER A 202 -25.97 -31.23 9.11
N THR A 203 -26.21 -30.77 7.88
CA THR A 203 -27.02 -31.48 6.88
C THR A 203 -26.25 -31.58 5.57
N PRO A 204 -26.25 -32.72 4.85
CA PRO A 204 -25.59 -32.84 3.56
C PRO A 204 -25.96 -31.69 2.62
N ALA A 205 -24.99 -30.82 2.33
CA ALA A 205 -25.18 -29.77 1.34
C ALA A 205 -25.20 -30.40 -0.07
N THR A 206 -26.06 -29.90 -0.96
CA THR A 206 -25.89 -30.20 -2.40
C THR A 206 -24.51 -29.70 -2.83
N ILE A 207 -23.63 -30.62 -3.25
CA ILE A 207 -22.31 -30.32 -3.83
C ILE A 207 -22.52 -29.81 -5.27
N GLY A 208 -23.20 -28.67 -5.37
CA GLY A 208 -23.27 -27.86 -6.59
C GLY A 208 -22.04 -26.95 -6.70
N ASP A 209 -22.23 -25.80 -7.34
CA ASP A 209 -21.19 -24.81 -7.67
C ASP A 209 -20.64 -24.01 -6.45
N ARG A 210 -20.64 -24.62 -5.25
CA ARG A 210 -20.23 -24.01 -3.97
C ARG A 210 -18.80 -24.43 -3.59
N ARG A 211 -18.00 -23.48 -3.15
CA ARG A 211 -16.59 -23.68 -2.69
C ARG A 211 -16.48 -24.28 -1.28
N SER A 212 -17.57 -24.73 -0.69
CA SER A 212 -17.67 -25.04 0.74
C SER A 212 -18.78 -26.06 0.97
N ALA A 213 -18.54 -26.96 1.93
CA ALA A 213 -19.49 -27.98 2.37
C ALA A 213 -20.36 -27.52 3.56
N ALA A 214 -20.27 -26.24 3.96
CA ALA A 214 -20.98 -25.72 5.13
C ALA A 214 -22.51 -25.78 4.97
N SER A 215 -23.19 -26.27 6.01
CA SER A 215 -24.65 -26.28 6.10
C SER A 215 -25.15 -25.04 6.85
N VAL A 216 -26.22 -24.42 6.33
CA VAL A 216 -26.77 -23.17 6.88
C VAL A 216 -27.23 -23.34 8.33
N THR A 217 -27.79 -24.50 8.65
CA THR A 217 -28.20 -24.91 10.00
C THR A 217 -27.04 -25.02 10.98
N GLN A 218 -25.89 -25.58 10.57
CA GLN A 218 -24.70 -25.62 11.43
C GLN A 218 -24.13 -24.21 11.66
N LEU A 219 -24.05 -23.37 10.62
CA LEU A 219 -23.56 -21.98 10.77
C LEU A 219 -24.47 -21.16 11.69
N ALA A 220 -25.79 -21.33 11.60
CA ALA A 220 -26.74 -20.72 12.53
C ALA A 220 -26.56 -21.25 13.97
N ALA A 221 -26.29 -22.55 14.13
CA ALA A 221 -26.04 -23.16 15.44
C ALA A 221 -24.71 -22.72 16.07
N ILE A 222 -23.66 -22.48 15.28
CA ILE A 222 -22.40 -21.87 15.74
C ILE A 222 -22.70 -20.49 16.36
N ARG A 223 -23.37 -19.62 15.59
CA ARG A 223 -23.71 -18.25 16.04
C ARG A 223 -24.58 -18.24 17.29
N SER A 224 -25.62 -19.08 17.35
CA SER A 224 -26.51 -19.16 18.51
C SER A 224 -25.78 -19.68 19.76
N SER A 225 -24.88 -20.64 19.60
CA SER A 225 -24.06 -21.18 20.69
C SER A 225 -23.07 -20.13 21.25
N ILE A 226 -22.55 -19.23 20.41
CA ILE A 226 -21.65 -18.15 20.84
C ILE A 226 -22.42 -17.02 21.54
N ALA A 227 -23.58 -16.62 21.02
CA ALA A 227 -24.47 -15.67 21.69
C ALA A 227 -24.90 -16.20 23.08
N PHE A 228 -25.17 -17.50 23.17
CA PHE A 228 -25.49 -18.18 24.42
C PHE A 228 -24.29 -18.27 25.38
N LEU A 229 -23.09 -18.61 24.89
CA LEU A 229 -21.88 -18.61 25.72
C LEU A 229 -21.54 -17.21 26.27
N THR A 230 -21.80 -16.17 25.46
CA THR A 230 -21.68 -14.75 25.84
C THR A 230 -22.65 -14.39 26.97
N SER A 231 -23.91 -14.85 26.91
CA SER A 231 -24.90 -14.53 27.96
C SER A 231 -24.59 -15.16 29.33
N LEU A 232 -23.71 -16.16 29.36
CA LEU A 232 -23.18 -16.80 30.57
C LEU A 232 -21.82 -16.23 31.02
N GLY A 233 -21.28 -15.20 30.34
CA GLY A 233 -19.96 -14.63 30.64
C GLY A 233 -18.79 -15.57 30.31
N GLY A 234 -19.01 -16.58 29.46
CA GLY A 234 -18.04 -17.64 29.19
C GLY A 234 -16.81 -17.20 28.40
N ILE A 235 -16.84 -16.03 27.74
CA ILE A 235 -15.69 -15.53 26.96
C ILE A 235 -14.53 -15.18 27.91
N GLY A 236 -14.82 -14.52 29.04
CA GLY A 236 -13.84 -14.25 30.09
C GLY A 236 -13.18 -15.53 30.61
N THR A 237 -13.96 -16.55 30.95
CA THR A 237 -13.47 -17.84 31.45
C THR A 237 -12.58 -18.57 30.43
N VAL A 238 -12.98 -18.61 29.16
CA VAL A 238 -12.17 -19.21 28.08
C VAL A 238 -10.88 -18.42 27.83
N TRP A 239 -10.94 -17.09 27.93
CA TRP A 239 -9.77 -16.22 27.76
C TRP A 239 -8.74 -16.43 28.87
N GLU A 240 -9.16 -16.49 30.14
CA GLU A 240 -8.29 -16.82 31.27
C GLU A 240 -7.67 -18.22 31.13
N ALA A 241 -8.46 -19.22 30.73
CA ALA A 241 -7.94 -20.57 30.47
C ALA A 241 -6.89 -20.57 29.35
N LEU A 242 -7.11 -19.82 28.26
CA LEU A 242 -6.14 -19.68 27.17
C LEU A 242 -4.85 -19.01 27.62
N GLN A 243 -4.93 -17.95 28.42
CA GLN A 243 -3.75 -17.29 29.01
C GLN A 243 -2.95 -18.24 29.90
N ASN A 244 -3.64 -18.97 30.77
CA ASN A 244 -3.02 -19.96 31.66
C ASN A 244 -2.35 -21.09 30.85
N CYS A 245 -2.95 -21.52 29.73
CA CYS A 245 -2.38 -22.49 28.82
C CYS A 245 -1.09 -21.98 28.15
N PHE A 246 -1.08 -20.75 27.62
CA PHE A 246 0.14 -20.13 27.08
C PHE A 246 1.26 -19.98 28.12
N ASN A 247 0.92 -19.66 29.37
CA ASN A 247 1.90 -19.55 30.45
C ASN A 247 2.63 -20.88 30.74
N VAL A 248 2.02 -22.04 30.45
CA VAL A 248 2.69 -23.35 30.56
C VAL A 248 3.91 -23.42 29.65
N PHE A 249 3.76 -22.96 28.40
CA PHE A 249 4.82 -22.94 27.38
C PHE A 249 5.84 -21.82 27.60
N TRP A 250 5.46 -20.72 28.26
CA TRP A 250 6.34 -19.56 28.44
C TRP A 250 7.18 -19.58 29.72
N LEU A 251 6.89 -20.50 30.64
CA LEU A 251 7.57 -20.63 31.93
C LEU A 251 8.30 -21.97 32.07
N ASP A 252 8.44 -22.73 30.98
CA ASP A 252 9.00 -24.10 30.93
C ASP A 252 8.45 -24.99 32.05
N ASP A 253 7.12 -25.03 32.17
CA ASP A 253 6.42 -25.66 33.29
C ASP A 253 6.80 -27.16 33.40
N PRO A 254 7.08 -27.67 34.62
CA PRO A 254 7.43 -29.08 34.83
C PRO A 254 6.43 -30.11 34.27
N ARG A 255 5.19 -29.72 33.97
CA ARG A 255 4.21 -30.54 33.25
C ARG A 255 4.67 -30.93 31.84
N LEU A 256 5.39 -30.06 31.13
CA LEU A 256 5.91 -30.34 29.77
C LEU A 256 6.97 -31.45 29.78
N ALA A 257 7.70 -31.60 30.89
CA ALA A 257 8.70 -32.67 31.05
C ALA A 257 8.09 -34.05 31.37
N GLN A 258 6.77 -34.14 31.59
CA GLN A 258 6.10 -35.41 31.87
C GLN A 258 5.81 -36.19 30.58
N PRO A 259 5.87 -37.54 30.58
CA PRO A 259 5.50 -38.34 29.41
C PRO A 259 4.06 -38.04 28.95
N GLY A 260 3.91 -37.50 27.73
CA GLY A 260 2.63 -37.09 27.16
C GLY A 260 2.20 -35.65 27.48
N GLY A 261 2.74 -35.02 28.53
CA GLY A 261 2.30 -33.70 29.01
C GLY A 261 2.41 -32.57 27.98
N THR A 262 3.41 -32.62 27.09
CA THR A 262 3.52 -31.69 25.95
C THR A 262 2.36 -31.83 24.96
N GLN A 263 1.94 -33.06 24.64
CA GLN A 263 0.82 -33.30 23.71
C GLN A 263 -0.50 -32.89 24.35
N GLU A 264 -0.71 -33.19 25.63
CA GLU A 264 -1.90 -32.77 26.38
C GLU A 264 -2.02 -31.24 26.44
N ALA A 265 -0.91 -30.53 26.69
CA ALA A 265 -0.88 -29.06 26.68
C ALA A 265 -1.12 -28.49 25.27
N GLN A 266 -0.61 -29.13 24.22
CA GLN A 266 -0.87 -28.75 22.82
C GLN A 266 -2.35 -28.92 22.45
N ASP A 267 -2.96 -30.04 22.84
CA ASP A 267 -4.38 -30.33 22.63
C ASP A 267 -5.27 -29.35 23.40
N GLU A 268 -4.91 -29.00 24.64
CA GLU A 268 -5.60 -27.96 25.42
C GLU A 268 -5.51 -26.59 24.71
N LEU A 269 -4.30 -26.20 24.28
CA LEU A 269 -4.04 -24.92 23.61
C LEU A 269 -4.80 -24.78 22.29
N ILE A 270 -4.75 -25.80 21.42
CA ILE A 270 -5.43 -25.77 20.12
C ILE A 270 -6.96 -25.79 20.27
N ASN A 271 -7.50 -26.46 21.30
CA ASN A 271 -8.93 -26.44 21.62
C ASN A 271 -9.38 -25.03 22.07
N LEU A 272 -8.67 -24.42 23.02
CA LEU A 272 -8.97 -23.07 23.52
C LEU A 272 -8.83 -22.01 22.41
N MET A 273 -7.78 -22.10 21.58
CA MET A 273 -7.64 -21.21 20.42
C MET A 273 -8.72 -21.46 19.36
N THR A 274 -9.20 -22.69 19.16
CA THR A 274 -10.32 -22.97 18.24
C THR A 274 -11.58 -22.25 18.70
N ILE A 275 -11.91 -22.33 19.99
CA ILE A 275 -13.05 -21.62 20.57
C ILE A 275 -12.91 -20.11 20.37
N MET A 276 -11.77 -19.52 20.75
CA MET A 276 -11.53 -18.09 20.59
C MET A 276 -11.54 -17.63 19.13
N TYR A 277 -10.97 -18.41 18.21
CA TYR A 277 -10.98 -18.08 16.78
C TYR A 277 -12.40 -18.02 16.21
N VAL A 278 -13.24 -19.03 16.50
CA VAL A 278 -14.61 -19.09 15.99
C VAL A 278 -15.48 -17.98 16.61
N ILE A 279 -15.33 -17.70 17.92
CA ILE A 279 -15.99 -16.56 18.58
C ILE A 279 -15.63 -15.23 17.90
N ILE A 280 -14.34 -15.00 17.63
CA ILE A 280 -13.87 -13.76 16.98
C ILE A 280 -14.32 -13.69 15.51
N GLN A 281 -14.28 -14.80 14.78
CA GLN A 281 -14.67 -14.84 13.37
C GLN A 281 -16.18 -14.59 13.20
N GLU A 282 -17.03 -15.09 14.10
CA GLU A 282 -18.46 -14.80 14.11
C GLU A 282 -18.73 -13.33 14.48
N ALA A 283 -18.06 -12.78 15.49
CA ALA A 283 -18.17 -11.36 15.84
C ALA A 283 -17.66 -10.40 14.73
N LEU A 284 -16.76 -10.89 13.86
CA LEU A 284 -16.30 -10.19 12.66
C LEU A 284 -17.29 -10.30 11.49
N SER A 285 -17.90 -11.46 11.28
CA SER A 285 -18.87 -11.70 10.19
C SER A 285 -20.25 -11.13 10.47
N PHE A 286 -20.71 -11.12 11.73
CA PHE A 286 -22.05 -10.69 12.15
C PHE A 286 -22.00 -9.61 13.26
N PRO A 287 -21.30 -8.47 13.05
CA PRO A 287 -21.00 -7.50 14.10
C PRO A 287 -22.23 -6.78 14.70
N LYS A 288 -23.40 -6.88 14.05
CA LYS A 288 -24.68 -6.35 14.57
C LYS A 288 -25.47 -7.36 15.40
N GLU A 289 -25.38 -8.65 15.06
CA GLU A 289 -26.08 -9.72 15.78
C GLU A 289 -25.33 -10.10 17.06
N LEU A 290 -23.99 -9.98 17.03
CA LEU A 290 -23.08 -10.29 18.12
C LEU A 290 -22.42 -9.04 18.72
N GLU A 291 -23.18 -7.95 18.86
CA GLU A 291 -22.68 -6.68 19.43
C GLU A 291 -22.22 -6.84 20.90
N THR A 292 -22.94 -7.64 21.69
CA THR A 292 -22.58 -7.98 23.08
C THR A 292 -21.27 -8.78 23.13
N THR A 293 -21.15 -9.85 22.35
CA THR A 293 -19.94 -10.66 22.19
C THR A 293 -18.74 -9.79 21.77
N ARG A 294 -18.95 -8.90 20.78
CA ARG A 294 -17.93 -7.93 20.35
C ARG A 294 -17.51 -7.00 21.49
N SER A 295 -18.45 -6.48 22.27
CA SER A 295 -18.16 -5.60 23.41
C SER A 295 -17.35 -6.32 24.49
N GLU A 296 -17.73 -7.56 24.84
CA GLU A 296 -17.02 -8.39 25.82
C GLU A 296 -15.58 -8.69 25.34
N LEU A 297 -15.40 -9.16 24.10
CA LEU A 297 -14.09 -9.39 23.48
C LEU A 297 -13.18 -8.14 23.50
N LEU A 298 -13.75 -6.95 23.26
CA LEU A 298 -13.01 -5.67 23.31
C LEU A 298 -12.67 -5.22 24.74
N SER A 299 -13.33 -5.77 25.76
CA SER A 299 -13.12 -5.44 27.18
C SER A 299 -12.07 -6.32 27.88
N LEU A 300 -11.69 -7.44 27.25
CA LEU A 300 -10.74 -8.42 27.79
C LEU A 300 -9.38 -7.80 28.14
N LYS A 301 -8.75 -8.32 29.20
CA LYS A 301 -7.44 -7.88 29.71
C LYS A 301 -6.48 -9.07 29.91
N PRO A 302 -5.17 -8.90 29.64
CA PRO A 302 -4.61 -8.00 28.61
C PRO A 302 -5.40 -8.02 27.30
N GLY A 303 -5.32 -6.93 26.54
CA GLY A 303 -6.07 -6.77 25.29
C GLY A 303 -5.68 -7.84 24.27
N LEU A 304 -6.65 -8.32 23.49
CA LEU A 304 -6.49 -9.43 22.56
C LEU A 304 -5.27 -9.26 21.62
N VAL A 305 -5.10 -8.09 21.00
CA VAL A 305 -3.97 -7.82 20.09
C VAL A 305 -2.64 -7.77 20.83
N ASP A 306 -2.59 -7.15 22.01
CA ASP A 306 -1.37 -7.01 22.80
C ASP A 306 -0.86 -8.38 23.26
N PHE A 307 -1.78 -9.24 23.73
CA PHE A 307 -1.48 -10.61 24.11
C PHE A 307 -1.06 -11.47 22.92
N MET A 308 -1.81 -11.43 21.81
CA MET A 308 -1.47 -12.24 20.62
C MET A 308 -0.19 -11.76 19.93
N SER A 309 0.15 -10.46 20.03
CA SER A 309 1.44 -9.91 19.63
C SER A 309 2.59 -10.47 20.45
N MET A 310 2.43 -10.51 21.78
CA MET A 310 3.40 -11.13 22.69
C MET A 310 3.57 -12.63 22.39
N ALA A 311 2.46 -13.34 22.17
CA ALA A 311 2.46 -14.76 21.83
C ALA A 311 3.21 -15.02 20.51
N ALA A 312 2.91 -14.25 19.46
CA ALA A 312 3.62 -14.32 18.19
C ALA A 312 5.12 -13.98 18.35
N ALA A 313 5.48 -12.92 19.08
CA ALA A 313 6.87 -12.55 19.28
C ALA A 313 7.68 -13.62 20.06
N LYS A 314 7.04 -14.32 21.01
CA LYS A 314 7.66 -15.41 21.78
C LYS A 314 7.97 -16.67 20.96
N LEU A 315 7.28 -16.89 19.82
CA LEU A 315 7.66 -17.94 18.86
C LEU A 315 9.11 -17.79 18.34
N ARG A 316 9.77 -16.63 18.55
CA ARG A 316 11.20 -16.48 18.23
C ARG A 316 12.05 -17.55 18.93
N TRP A 317 11.68 -17.92 20.15
CA TRP A 317 12.44 -18.83 21.02
C TRP A 317 11.81 -20.24 21.11
N ASP A 318 10.78 -20.53 20.30
CA ASP A 318 10.18 -21.87 20.21
C ASP A 318 10.92 -22.73 19.19
N ASP A 319 12.13 -23.16 19.54
CA ASP A 319 12.99 -23.99 18.68
C ASP A 319 12.40 -25.39 18.44
N GLY A 320 11.50 -25.85 19.31
CA GLY A 320 10.83 -27.15 19.21
C GLY A 320 9.60 -27.16 18.31
N ASN A 321 9.12 -26.01 17.84
CA ASN A 321 7.78 -25.83 17.26
C ASN A 321 6.68 -26.42 18.17
N LEU A 322 6.81 -26.20 19.48
CA LEU A 322 5.88 -26.70 20.50
C LEU A 322 4.52 -26.00 20.41
N MET A 323 4.49 -24.74 19.95
CA MET A 323 3.25 -23.99 19.77
C MET A 323 2.80 -23.99 18.30
N PRO A 324 1.48 -24.13 18.02
CA PRO A 324 0.95 -24.20 16.66
C PRO A 324 0.95 -22.80 16.00
N SER A 325 2.09 -22.45 15.41
CA SER A 325 2.39 -21.11 14.89
C SER A 325 1.37 -20.60 13.87
N SER A 326 0.91 -21.44 12.93
CA SER A 326 -0.12 -21.09 11.94
C SER A 326 -1.41 -20.57 12.58
N GLN A 327 -1.90 -21.24 13.62
CA GLN A 327 -3.09 -20.86 14.37
C GLN A 327 -2.87 -19.61 15.22
N ILE A 328 -1.68 -19.43 15.79
CA ILE A 328 -1.30 -18.19 16.49
C ILE A 328 -1.33 -16.99 15.51
N PHE A 329 -0.80 -17.14 14.29
CA PHE A 329 -0.87 -16.09 13.28
C PHE A 329 -2.29 -15.81 12.79
N LEU A 330 -3.10 -16.85 12.55
CA LEU A 330 -4.52 -16.67 12.20
C LEU A 330 -5.26 -15.91 13.30
N LEU A 331 -5.14 -16.34 14.56
CA LEU A 331 -5.80 -15.69 15.70
C LEU A 331 -5.29 -14.26 15.91
N PHE A 332 -3.98 -14.01 15.78
CA PHE A 332 -3.42 -12.65 15.82
C PHE A 332 -3.99 -11.76 14.70
N TRP A 333 -4.10 -12.26 13.48
CA TRP A 333 -4.71 -11.54 12.37
C TRP A 333 -6.18 -11.17 12.64
N LYS A 334 -6.99 -12.11 13.14
CA LYS A 334 -8.40 -11.85 13.48
C LYS A 334 -8.55 -10.86 14.64
N THR A 335 -7.69 -10.94 15.67
CA THR A 335 -7.72 -9.94 16.77
C THR A 335 -7.36 -8.54 16.26
N VAL A 336 -6.40 -8.39 15.34
CA VAL A 336 -6.09 -7.10 14.69
C VAL A 336 -7.30 -6.55 13.94
N LEU A 337 -8.02 -7.39 13.19
CA LEU A 337 -9.25 -7.00 12.48
C LEU A 337 -10.38 -6.62 13.45
N LEU A 338 -10.53 -7.32 14.58
CA LEU A 338 -11.59 -7.04 15.56
C LEU A 338 -11.33 -5.74 16.34
N VAL A 339 -10.12 -5.59 16.86
CA VAL A 339 -9.77 -4.51 17.79
C VAL A 339 -9.49 -3.21 17.04
N PHE A 340 -8.68 -3.24 15.97
CA PHE A 340 -8.35 -2.05 15.19
C PHE A 340 -9.33 -1.84 14.03
N GLY A 341 -9.63 -2.88 13.25
CA GLY A 341 -10.44 -2.81 12.03
C GLY A 341 -9.68 -3.10 10.75
N GLY A 342 -10.41 -3.27 9.65
CA GLY A 342 -9.90 -3.51 8.31
C GLY A 342 -9.67 -2.24 7.50
N THR A 343 -9.59 -2.38 6.18
CA THR A 343 -9.34 -1.27 5.25
C THR A 343 -10.45 -0.22 5.27
N GLN A 344 -11.69 -0.59 5.57
CA GLN A 344 -12.82 0.33 5.69
C GLN A 344 -12.66 1.26 6.90
N GLU A 345 -12.40 0.70 8.08
CA GLU A 345 -12.19 1.42 9.34
C GLU A 345 -10.93 2.30 9.29
N ILE A 346 -9.89 1.84 8.58
CA ILE A 346 -8.68 2.61 8.29
C ILE A 346 -8.99 3.85 7.43
N ASP A 347 -9.84 3.73 6.42
CA ASP A 347 -10.20 4.85 5.54
C ASP A 347 -11.22 5.80 6.20
N GLU A 348 -12.10 5.27 7.08
CA GLU A 348 -12.92 6.05 8.02
C GLU A 348 -12.03 6.91 8.93
N ALA A 349 -11.08 6.28 9.65
CA ALA A 349 -10.18 6.97 10.58
C ALA A 349 -9.35 8.06 9.88
N LYS A 350 -8.78 7.78 8.70
CA LYS A 350 -8.08 8.80 7.88
C LYS A 350 -8.94 9.99 7.48
N LYS A 351 -10.24 9.77 7.27
CA LYS A 351 -11.19 10.83 6.90
C LYS A 351 -11.54 11.66 8.13
N ALA A 352 -11.80 11.01 9.26
CA ALA A 352 -12.09 11.65 10.54
C ALA A 352 -10.91 12.52 11.03
N THR A 353 -9.68 11.99 11.02
CA THR A 353 -8.47 12.71 11.45
C THR A 353 -7.80 13.53 10.34
N SER A 354 -8.57 13.98 9.33
CA SER A 354 -7.99 14.69 8.19
C SER A 354 -7.73 16.18 8.45
N GLU A 355 -6.53 16.64 8.11
CA GLU A 355 -6.12 18.07 8.18
C GLU A 355 -6.95 18.99 7.26
N SER A 356 -7.67 18.42 6.30
CA SER A 356 -8.43 19.15 5.29
C SER A 356 -9.76 18.42 5.01
N PRO A 357 -10.88 18.78 5.66
CA PRO A 357 -12.14 18.05 5.51
C PRO A 357 -12.74 18.16 4.09
N ASN A 358 -12.38 19.21 3.35
CA ASN A 358 -12.86 19.50 1.99
C ASN A 358 -11.88 19.06 0.88
N VAL A 359 -11.25 17.87 1.00
CA VAL A 359 -10.52 17.28 -0.14
C VAL A 359 -11.52 16.96 -1.26
N LYS A 360 -11.55 17.85 -2.26
CA LYS A 360 -12.24 17.64 -3.55
C LYS A 360 -11.72 16.36 -4.21
N SER A 361 -12.51 15.84 -5.16
CA SER A 361 -12.42 14.47 -5.69
C SER A 361 -11.02 13.99 -6.11
N LYS A 362 -10.87 12.67 -6.31
CA LYS A 362 -9.62 12.02 -6.76
C LYS A 362 -9.02 12.62 -8.04
N ASP A 363 -9.82 13.39 -8.78
CA ASP A 363 -9.53 14.01 -10.07
C ASP A 363 -8.71 15.33 -9.94
N VAL A 364 -8.61 15.91 -8.75
CA VAL A 364 -7.81 17.13 -8.52
C VAL A 364 -6.35 16.79 -8.24
N ILE A 365 -5.42 17.31 -9.05
CA ILE A 365 -3.98 17.21 -8.79
C ILE A 365 -3.60 18.14 -7.62
N THR A 366 -2.94 17.59 -6.60
CA THR A 366 -2.48 18.29 -5.39
C THR A 366 -0.96 18.32 -5.32
N ALA A 367 -0.41 19.30 -4.61
CA ALA A 367 1.02 19.42 -4.33
C ALA A 367 1.33 19.19 -2.84
N SER A 368 2.56 18.78 -2.52
CA SER A 368 3.07 18.74 -1.16
C SER A 368 3.46 20.16 -0.67
N PRO A 369 3.56 20.40 0.65
CA PRO A 369 4.08 21.66 1.19
C PRO A 369 5.52 21.94 0.74
N LEU A 370 6.33 20.89 0.56
CA LEU A 370 7.71 20.99 0.09
C LEU A 370 7.76 21.40 -1.39
N ASP A 371 6.92 20.80 -2.26
CA ASP A 371 6.83 21.18 -3.67
C ASP A 371 6.48 22.67 -3.82
N TYR A 372 5.58 23.17 -2.95
CA TYR A 372 5.21 24.59 -2.95
C TYR A 372 6.32 25.48 -2.39
N HIS A 373 7.06 25.01 -1.38
CA HIS A 373 8.21 25.74 -0.86
C HIS A 373 9.26 25.95 -1.95
N VAL A 374 9.66 24.88 -2.67
CA VAL A 374 10.61 24.99 -3.79
C VAL A 374 10.04 25.87 -4.90
N PHE A 375 8.76 25.72 -5.26
CA PHE A 375 8.11 26.60 -6.24
C PHE A 375 8.13 28.08 -5.80
N ARG A 376 7.93 28.40 -4.51
CA ARG A 376 8.08 29.78 -4.01
C ARG A 376 9.52 30.28 -4.15
N GLN A 377 10.54 29.46 -3.91
CA GLN A 377 11.94 29.86 -4.08
C GLN A 377 12.24 30.18 -5.55
N GLU A 378 11.88 29.28 -6.47
CA GLU A 378 12.03 29.49 -7.91
C GLU A 378 11.28 30.74 -8.40
N LEU A 379 10.12 31.01 -7.82
CA LEU A 379 9.30 32.15 -8.23
C LEU A 379 9.79 33.48 -7.64
N THR A 380 10.26 33.49 -6.38
CA THR A 380 10.82 34.69 -5.73
C THR A 380 12.17 35.05 -6.34
N SER A 381 12.99 34.07 -6.73
CA SER A 381 14.25 34.30 -7.44
C SER A 381 14.02 34.83 -8.87
N LYS A 382 13.01 34.33 -9.59
CA LYS A 382 12.66 34.82 -10.94
C LYS A 382 11.93 36.16 -10.92
N TYR A 383 11.11 36.42 -9.91
CA TYR A 383 10.31 37.65 -9.76
C TYR A 383 10.48 38.23 -8.33
N PRO A 384 11.59 38.92 -8.01
CA PRO A 384 11.86 39.41 -6.65
C PRO A 384 10.82 40.42 -6.11
N ALA A 385 10.04 41.05 -6.99
CA ALA A 385 8.93 41.93 -6.62
C ALA A 385 7.62 41.18 -6.28
N TYR A 386 7.54 39.86 -6.50
CA TYR A 386 6.40 39.04 -6.11
C TYR A 386 6.68 38.35 -4.77
N VAL A 387 5.76 38.55 -3.82
CA VAL A 387 5.72 37.77 -2.57
C VAL A 387 4.58 36.75 -2.70
N PRO A 388 4.85 35.49 -3.11
CA PRO A 388 3.80 34.47 -3.20
C PRO A 388 3.21 34.16 -1.81
N PRO A 389 1.97 33.63 -1.73
CA PRO A 389 1.33 33.23 -0.47
C PRO A 389 2.24 32.39 0.43
N ARG A 390 2.12 32.51 1.76
CA ARG A 390 2.98 31.76 2.70
C ARG A 390 2.73 30.25 2.59
N THR A 391 3.78 29.46 2.82
CA THR A 391 3.68 28.00 2.96
C THR A 391 2.96 27.63 4.25
N LEU A 392 2.29 26.48 4.27
CA LEU A 392 1.64 25.93 5.47
C LEU A 392 2.64 25.49 6.55
N ILE A 393 3.88 25.23 6.16
CA ILE A 393 5.02 24.99 7.06
C ILE A 393 6.05 26.10 6.84
N PRO A 394 6.59 26.72 7.91
CA PRO A 394 7.70 27.67 7.81
C PRO A 394 9.02 26.93 7.59
N LEU A 395 9.27 26.50 6.34
CA LEU A 395 10.57 25.95 5.94
C LEU A 395 11.57 27.10 5.68
N GLU A 396 12.78 26.96 6.21
CA GLU A 396 13.92 27.82 5.84
C GLU A 396 14.24 27.69 4.34
N PRO A 397 14.70 28.75 3.66
CA PRO A 397 15.00 28.74 2.22
C PRO A 397 16.05 27.72 1.77
N GLU A 398 16.81 27.14 2.69
CA GLU A 398 17.85 26.15 2.41
C GLU A 398 17.36 24.71 2.62
N ASN A 399 16.17 24.51 3.21
CA ASN A 399 15.65 23.19 3.55
C ASN A 399 14.92 22.54 2.36
N THR A 400 15.51 21.48 1.84
CA THR A 400 15.02 20.68 0.71
C THR A 400 14.30 19.40 1.15
N THR A 401 14.18 19.20 2.47
CA THR A 401 13.64 17.99 3.11
C THR A 401 12.81 18.33 4.34
N LEU A 402 11.94 17.40 4.75
CA LEU A 402 11.16 17.45 6.00
C LEU A 402 11.86 16.71 7.15
N LEU A 403 13.13 16.37 7.00
CA LEU A 403 13.96 15.74 8.04
C LEU A 403 14.94 16.75 8.66
N PRO A 404 15.53 16.44 9.83
CA PRO A 404 16.64 17.22 10.38
C PRO A 404 17.85 17.21 9.42
N PRO A 405 18.56 18.34 9.20
CA PRO A 405 19.87 18.34 8.55
C PRO A 405 20.91 17.68 9.47
N LEU A 406 21.86 16.92 8.91
CA LEU A 406 22.93 16.29 9.69
C LEU A 406 24.08 17.30 9.99
N PRO A 407 24.62 17.35 11.22
CA PRO A 407 25.59 18.39 11.64
C PRO A 407 26.88 18.48 10.80
N ASN A 408 27.35 17.34 10.28
CA ASN A 408 28.68 17.21 9.66
C ASN A 408 28.67 17.28 8.13
N GLN A 409 27.55 17.64 7.49
CA GLN A 409 27.47 17.76 6.03
C GLN A 409 27.39 19.22 5.58
N PRO A 410 28.30 19.69 4.70
CA PRO A 410 28.16 21.01 4.11
C PRO A 410 26.92 21.02 3.21
N THR A 411 25.93 21.84 3.57
CA THR A 411 24.80 22.15 2.68
C THR A 411 25.33 22.72 1.37
N ARG A 412 25.38 21.89 0.32
CA ARG A 412 25.59 22.36 -1.04
C ARG A 412 24.47 23.35 -1.34
N THR A 413 24.83 24.63 -1.47
CA THR A 413 23.88 25.72 -1.67
C THR A 413 22.95 25.38 -2.82
N SER A 414 21.64 25.38 -2.55
CA SER A 414 20.60 24.80 -3.40
C SER A 414 20.27 25.64 -4.66
N ALA A 415 21.28 25.96 -5.44
CA ALA A 415 21.15 26.54 -6.78
C ALA A 415 20.82 25.49 -7.85
N ALA A 416 20.81 24.20 -7.50
CA ALA A 416 20.62 23.06 -8.40
C ALA A 416 19.18 22.54 -8.49
N ILE A 417 18.30 22.83 -7.52
CA ILE A 417 16.93 22.28 -7.44
C ILE A 417 15.94 22.96 -8.41
N GLY A 418 16.37 23.98 -9.15
CA GLY A 418 15.65 24.44 -10.34
C GLY A 418 15.77 23.43 -11.49
N ILE A 419 15.20 23.78 -12.66
CA ILE A 419 15.34 23.02 -13.92
C ILE A 419 16.76 23.23 -14.53
N VAL A 420 17.81 23.18 -13.70
CA VAL A 420 19.15 23.68 -13.98
C VAL A 420 20.16 22.54 -13.83
N PRO A 421 20.94 22.18 -14.86
CA PRO A 421 22.03 21.22 -14.71
C PRO A 421 23.11 21.78 -13.77
N GLY A 422 23.66 20.93 -12.90
CA GLY A 422 24.84 21.26 -12.10
C GLY A 422 26.05 21.68 -12.95
N PRO A 423 27.06 22.34 -12.34
CA PRO A 423 28.21 22.87 -13.07
C PRO A 423 28.98 21.74 -13.79
N PRO A 424 29.27 21.88 -15.11
CA PRO A 424 30.10 20.91 -15.80
C PRO A 424 31.53 20.95 -15.26
N ASN A 425 32.13 19.77 -15.10
CA ASN A 425 33.54 19.59 -14.78
C ASN A 425 34.43 20.50 -15.67
N PRO A 426 35.36 21.32 -15.13
CA PRO A 426 36.06 22.40 -15.85
C PRO A 426 36.95 21.96 -17.05
N GLN A 427 37.02 20.67 -17.36
CA GLN A 427 37.63 20.15 -18.59
C GLN A 427 36.71 20.22 -19.83
N SER A 428 35.44 20.58 -19.67
CA SER A 428 34.51 20.76 -20.80
C SER A 428 34.64 22.13 -21.48
N SER A 429 35.66 22.27 -22.34
CA SER A 429 35.84 23.43 -23.23
C SER A 429 34.76 23.48 -24.32
N GLY A 430 33.55 23.90 -23.94
CA GLY A 430 32.41 24.02 -24.86
C GLY A 430 31.10 24.54 -24.26
N ALA A 431 31.00 24.75 -22.95
CA ALA A 431 29.78 25.26 -22.31
C ALA A 431 29.50 26.74 -22.68
N SER A 432 28.26 27.03 -23.08
CA SER A 432 27.82 28.40 -23.36
C SER A 432 27.63 29.20 -22.07
N ILE A 433 28.00 30.48 -22.10
CA ILE A 433 27.85 31.44 -20.98
C ILE A 433 26.39 31.59 -20.50
N LEU A 434 25.43 31.14 -21.33
CA LEU A 434 23.99 31.11 -21.05
C LEU A 434 23.54 30.13 -19.95
N HIS A 435 24.41 29.22 -19.49
CA HIS A 435 24.06 28.21 -18.47
C HIS A 435 24.94 28.25 -17.22
N GLN A 436 25.85 29.23 -17.09
CA GLN A 436 26.65 29.37 -15.87
C GLN A 436 25.85 30.09 -14.77
N PRO A 437 25.82 29.57 -13.53
CA PRO A 437 25.29 30.31 -12.39
C PRO A 437 26.22 31.47 -12.05
N VAL A 438 25.63 32.66 -11.81
CA VAL A 438 26.39 33.88 -11.50
C VAL A 438 26.05 34.34 -10.09
N HIS A 439 27.04 34.31 -9.19
CA HIS A 439 26.89 34.89 -7.86
C HIS A 439 26.78 36.42 -7.95
N ILE A 440 25.68 36.97 -7.45
CA ILE A 440 25.37 38.42 -7.46
C ILE A 440 26.22 39.20 -6.43
N ALA A 441 26.92 38.49 -5.53
CA ALA A 441 27.71 39.09 -4.44
C ALA A 441 28.99 39.83 -4.87
N THR A 442 29.39 39.73 -6.15
CA THR A 442 30.58 40.43 -6.67
C THR A 442 30.16 41.73 -7.36
N PRO A 443 30.67 42.92 -6.94
CA PRO A 443 30.23 44.18 -7.52
C PRO A 443 30.70 44.32 -8.98
N ALA A 444 29.74 44.31 -9.90
CA ALA A 444 29.87 44.59 -11.33
C ALA A 444 31.00 43.83 -12.08
N PRO A 445 30.74 42.62 -12.63
CA PRO A 445 31.60 42.09 -13.67
C PRO A 445 31.66 43.06 -14.86
N SER A 446 32.84 43.19 -15.46
CA SER A 446 33.08 44.05 -16.63
C SER A 446 32.04 43.82 -17.73
N PRO A 447 31.57 44.87 -18.44
CA PRO A 447 30.60 44.69 -19.51
C PRO A 447 31.14 43.70 -20.56
N PRO A 448 30.31 42.77 -21.08
CA PRO A 448 30.77 41.78 -22.04
C PRO A 448 31.31 42.48 -23.30
N PRO A 449 32.40 41.96 -23.91
CA PRO A 449 33.00 42.59 -25.08
C PRO A 449 31.97 42.68 -26.22
N SER A 450 31.86 43.88 -26.81
CA SER A 450 30.91 44.13 -27.89
C SER A 450 31.11 43.15 -29.05
N PRO A 451 30.03 42.65 -29.70
CA PRO A 451 30.15 41.70 -30.80
C PRO A 451 31.09 42.23 -31.90
N GLY A 452 32.11 41.43 -32.23
CA GLY A 452 33.16 41.84 -33.16
C GLY A 452 32.60 42.25 -34.53
N VAL A 453 32.86 43.50 -34.93
CA VAL A 453 32.40 44.07 -36.20
C VAL A 453 33.25 43.51 -37.36
N GLY A 454 33.00 42.26 -37.75
CA GLY A 454 33.73 41.63 -38.85
C GLY A 454 33.59 40.12 -38.94
N GLY A 455 32.49 39.63 -39.51
CA GLY A 455 32.32 38.20 -39.81
C GLY A 455 31.20 37.94 -40.82
N LYS A 456 31.54 37.52 -42.04
CA LYS A 456 30.55 37.09 -43.04
C LYS A 456 29.88 35.79 -42.60
N GLY A 457 28.55 35.73 -42.68
CA GLY A 457 27.77 34.52 -42.41
C GLY A 457 27.16 34.50 -41.02
N GLY A 458 26.03 35.17 -40.86
CA GLY A 458 25.29 35.22 -39.60
C GLY A 458 24.69 33.86 -39.23
N LYS A 459 25.45 33.04 -38.48
CA LYS A 459 24.82 32.14 -37.51
C LYS A 459 24.11 33.02 -36.49
N LYS A 460 22.80 32.81 -36.32
CA LYS A 460 22.02 33.46 -35.26
C LYS A 460 22.59 33.01 -33.91
N GLN A 461 23.54 33.76 -33.35
CA GLN A 461 23.89 33.67 -31.93
C GLN A 461 22.59 33.92 -31.15
N ASN A 462 22.19 32.96 -30.31
CA ASN A 462 20.88 32.98 -29.69
C ASN A 462 20.74 34.19 -28.77
N TYR A 463 19.84 35.12 -29.14
CA TYR A 463 19.22 36.07 -28.20
C TYR A 463 18.24 35.33 -27.27
N GLN A 464 18.69 34.26 -26.63
CA GLN A 464 17.96 33.62 -25.54
C GLN A 464 18.36 34.31 -24.23
N THR A 465 17.37 34.84 -23.52
CA THR A 465 17.54 35.28 -22.13
C THR A 465 18.02 34.08 -21.32
N ASN A 466 19.08 34.27 -20.53
CA ASN A 466 19.53 33.26 -19.57
C ASN A 466 18.42 33.12 -18.51
N GLN A 467 17.78 31.95 -18.47
CA GLN A 467 16.62 31.65 -17.62
C GLN A 467 16.97 31.56 -16.12
N ASN A 468 18.27 31.59 -15.79
CA ASN A 468 18.79 31.53 -14.43
C ASN A 468 19.01 32.92 -13.80
N PHE A 469 18.91 33.99 -14.59
CA PHE A 469 18.85 35.34 -14.02
C PHE A 469 17.41 35.64 -13.55
N PRO A 470 17.24 36.40 -12.46
CA PRO A 470 15.98 37.08 -12.17
C PRO A 470 15.51 37.83 -13.42
N PHE A 471 14.20 37.87 -13.67
CA PHE A 471 13.65 38.78 -14.65
C PHE A 471 13.81 40.20 -14.11
N MET A 472 14.96 40.81 -14.40
CA MET A 472 15.29 42.21 -14.15
C MET A 472 14.50 43.13 -15.10
N TYR A 473 13.17 42.95 -15.11
CA TYR A 473 12.30 44.08 -15.38
C TYR A 473 12.55 45.09 -14.25
N PRO A 474 12.78 46.38 -14.59
CA PRO A 474 12.54 47.43 -13.61
C PRO A 474 11.14 47.22 -13.03
N PRO A 475 10.87 47.49 -11.75
CA PRO A 475 9.49 47.53 -11.27
C PRO A 475 8.75 48.56 -12.14
N LEU A 476 7.90 48.08 -13.05
CA LEU A 476 7.26 48.88 -14.09
C LEU A 476 6.11 49.67 -13.46
N ASP A 477 6.44 50.62 -12.60
CA ASP A 477 5.45 51.46 -11.94
C ASP A 477 4.74 52.41 -12.93
N ALA A 478 3.86 53.26 -12.38
CA ALA A 478 3.12 54.23 -13.18
C ALA A 478 4.03 55.18 -14.01
N THR A 479 5.31 55.36 -13.66
CA THR A 479 6.26 56.19 -14.42
C THR A 479 6.73 55.49 -15.71
N SER A 480 6.72 54.15 -15.74
CA SER A 480 7.13 53.35 -16.90
C SER A 480 6.17 53.48 -18.09
N ASN A 481 4.93 53.93 -17.86
CA ASN A 481 3.99 54.34 -18.92
C ASN A 481 4.52 55.48 -19.82
N SER A 482 5.58 56.19 -19.40
CA SER A 482 6.19 57.28 -20.17
C SER A 482 7.42 56.85 -20.99
N ALA A 483 7.84 55.58 -20.91
CA ALA A 483 9.01 55.06 -21.61
C ALA A 483 8.79 54.81 -23.12
N GLY A 484 7.54 54.90 -23.59
CA GLY A 484 7.14 54.72 -24.99
C GLY A 484 7.80 55.71 -25.96
N GLY A 485 8.35 55.18 -27.07
CA GLY A 485 9.07 55.96 -28.06
C GLY A 485 8.19 56.97 -28.81
N LYS A 486 8.65 58.22 -28.92
CA LYS A 486 7.94 59.31 -29.64
C LYS A 486 7.67 58.94 -31.10
N GLY A 487 6.43 59.13 -31.55
CA GLY A 487 5.99 58.92 -32.94
C GLY A 487 4.83 57.93 -33.05
N GLY A 488 4.70 57.28 -34.21
CA GLY A 488 3.61 56.34 -34.48
C GLY A 488 3.56 55.13 -33.54
N ALA A 489 4.70 54.72 -32.98
CA ALA A 489 4.77 53.67 -31.96
C ALA A 489 4.07 54.09 -30.66
N GLY A 490 4.39 55.27 -30.12
CA GLY A 490 3.74 55.81 -28.92
C GLY A 490 2.24 56.09 -29.09
N LEU A 491 1.78 56.41 -30.32
CA LEU A 491 0.34 56.52 -30.60
C LEU A 491 -0.36 55.15 -30.52
N GLN A 492 0.28 54.09 -31.04
CA GLN A 492 -0.24 52.73 -30.96
C GLN A 492 -0.20 52.17 -29.53
N GLU A 493 0.80 52.55 -28.74
CA GLU A 493 0.88 52.28 -27.30
C GLU A 493 -0.20 53.03 -26.50
N GLN A 494 -0.54 54.28 -26.86
CA GLN A 494 -1.68 54.99 -26.26
C GLN A 494 -3.05 54.40 -26.64
N LEU A 495 -3.17 53.74 -27.80
CA LEU A 495 -4.44 53.20 -28.32
C LEU A 495 -4.67 51.72 -27.93
N VAL A 496 -3.60 50.94 -27.71
CA VAL A 496 -3.67 49.47 -27.53
C VAL A 496 -2.80 48.99 -26.36
N GLY A 497 -1.92 49.81 -25.82
CA GLY A 497 -1.05 49.47 -24.69
C GLY A 497 -1.81 49.44 -23.37
N ARG A 498 -1.57 48.40 -22.57
CA ARG A 498 -2.00 48.34 -21.17
C ARG A 498 -1.18 49.36 -20.37
N ARG A 499 -1.84 50.15 -19.51
CA ARG A 499 -1.13 51.00 -18.55
C ARG A 499 -0.58 50.13 -17.42
N TRP A 500 0.67 50.38 -17.08
CA TRP A 500 1.36 49.80 -15.93
C TRP A 500 0.90 50.50 -14.65
N GLU A 501 0.45 49.74 -13.65
CA GLU A 501 -0.19 50.27 -12.42
C GLU A 501 0.46 49.73 -11.14
N GLY A 502 1.60 49.04 -11.22
CA GLY A 502 2.35 48.58 -10.05
C GLY A 502 3.57 47.72 -10.41
N SER A 503 3.96 46.82 -9.52
CA SER A 503 4.89 45.73 -9.86
C SER A 503 4.18 44.71 -10.75
N ASP A 504 4.06 45.02 -12.05
CA ASP A 504 3.29 44.25 -13.04
C ASP A 504 3.93 42.88 -13.38
N ILE A 505 3.81 41.98 -12.41
CA ILE A 505 4.02 40.54 -12.55
C ILE A 505 2.96 39.99 -13.52
N PRO A 506 3.31 39.12 -14.48
CA PRO A 506 2.35 38.59 -15.43
C PRO A 506 1.16 37.93 -14.72
N ALA A 507 -0.07 38.17 -15.22
CA ALA A 507 -1.28 37.65 -14.59
C ALA A 507 -1.26 36.11 -14.42
N SER A 508 -0.65 35.40 -15.39
CA SER A 508 -0.44 33.94 -15.34
C SER A 508 0.49 33.49 -14.21
N ILE A 509 1.40 34.34 -13.73
CA ILE A 509 2.30 34.07 -12.61
C ILE A 509 1.58 34.28 -11.28
N LEU A 510 0.76 35.33 -11.18
CA LEU A 510 -0.11 35.56 -10.02
C LEU A 510 -1.13 34.41 -9.88
N GLU A 511 -1.78 34.04 -10.99
CA GLU A 511 -2.70 32.92 -11.09
C GLU A 511 -2.01 31.59 -10.73
N ALA A 512 -0.80 31.32 -11.26
CA ALA A 512 -0.04 30.12 -10.89
C ALA A 512 0.31 30.08 -9.40
N GLY A 513 0.74 31.20 -8.82
CA GLY A 513 1.03 31.33 -7.39
C GLY A 513 -0.19 31.06 -6.49
N GLU A 514 -1.35 31.57 -6.90
CA GLU A 514 -2.63 31.36 -6.22
C GLU A 514 -3.15 29.92 -6.40
N LEU A 515 -3.12 29.38 -7.62
CA LEU A 515 -3.55 28.00 -7.93
C LEU A 515 -2.69 26.96 -7.22
N PHE A 516 -1.36 27.15 -7.16
CA PHE A 516 -0.47 26.23 -6.47
C PHE A 516 -0.74 26.28 -4.96
N SER A 517 -0.81 27.48 -4.36
CA SER A 517 -1.08 27.64 -2.92
C SER A 517 -2.42 27.00 -2.49
N LYS A 518 -3.48 27.20 -3.28
CA LYS A 518 -4.81 26.58 -3.06
C LYS A 518 -4.84 25.06 -3.28
N ARG A 519 -3.82 24.46 -3.91
CA ARG A 519 -3.70 23.02 -4.16
C ARG A 519 -2.65 22.32 -3.29
N VAL A 520 -2.01 23.04 -2.37
CA VAL A 520 -1.14 22.44 -1.35
C VAL A 520 -1.99 21.59 -0.41
N ARG A 521 -1.63 20.31 -0.28
CA ARG A 521 -2.27 19.39 0.65
C ARG A 521 -1.32 19.06 1.79
N MET A 522 -1.58 19.61 2.97
CA MET A 522 -1.03 19.04 4.19
C MET A 522 -1.66 17.66 4.43
N THR A 523 -0.83 16.65 4.69
CA THR A 523 -1.30 15.37 5.22
C THR A 523 -0.95 15.30 6.70
N ARG A 524 -1.75 14.58 7.50
CA ARG A 524 -1.50 14.42 8.94
C ARG A 524 -0.09 13.87 9.21
N ALA A 525 0.34 12.88 8.44
CA ALA A 525 1.71 12.36 8.48
C ALA A 525 2.80 13.39 8.11
N THR A 526 2.49 14.40 7.29
CA THR A 526 3.41 15.51 6.96
C THR A 526 3.50 16.50 8.11
N ARG A 527 2.39 16.82 8.76
CA ARG A 527 2.35 17.68 9.96
C ARG A 527 3.09 17.03 11.12
N GLN A 528 2.78 15.78 11.43
CA GLN A 528 3.45 14.99 12.48
C GLN A 528 4.97 14.93 12.29
N LEU A 529 5.44 14.62 11.08
CA LEU A 529 6.87 14.57 10.79
C LEU A 529 7.55 15.93 11.02
N TRP A 530 6.85 17.02 10.68
CA TRP A 530 7.33 18.38 10.89
C TRP A 530 7.37 18.76 12.38
N GLU A 531 6.32 18.48 13.15
CA GLU A 531 6.25 18.77 14.59
C GLU A 531 7.37 18.06 15.36
N GLU A 532 7.57 16.77 15.10
CA GLU A 532 8.63 15.98 15.73
C GLU A 532 10.02 16.43 15.27
N ARG A 533 10.20 16.84 14.00
CA ARG A 533 11.45 17.45 13.52
C ARG A 533 11.77 18.73 14.27
N GLU A 534 10.80 19.62 14.46
CA GLU A 534 11.03 20.86 15.21
C GLU A 534 11.31 20.61 16.68
N GLY A 535 10.63 19.63 17.30
CA GLY A 535 10.95 19.16 18.65
C GLY A 535 12.37 18.59 18.77
N PHE A 536 12.80 17.79 17.79
CA PHE A 536 14.15 17.24 17.71
C PHE A 536 15.21 18.35 17.56
N LEU A 537 14.99 19.32 16.67
CA LEU A 537 15.92 20.44 16.46
C LEU A 537 15.98 21.41 17.65
N LYS A 538 14.89 21.59 18.40
CA LYS A 538 14.92 22.29 19.69
C LYS A 538 15.78 21.51 20.70
N PHE A 539 15.56 20.20 20.82
CA PHE A 539 16.31 19.32 21.72
C PHE A 539 17.82 19.29 21.41
N GLU A 540 18.23 19.14 20.14
CA GLU A 540 19.65 19.18 19.74
C GLU A 540 20.33 20.51 20.07
N ARG A 541 19.59 21.62 20.02
CA ARG A 541 20.09 22.95 20.42
C ARG A 541 20.15 23.16 21.93
N GLY A 542 19.75 22.17 22.73
CA GLY A 542 19.66 22.26 24.18
C GLY A 542 18.44 23.03 24.70
N TRP A 543 17.41 23.24 23.87
CA TRP A 543 16.17 23.90 24.27
C TRP A 543 15.23 22.81 24.81
N GLU A 544 15.18 22.62 26.14
CA GLU A 544 14.19 21.75 26.76
C GLU A 544 12.78 22.32 26.48
N ALA A 545 11.85 21.45 26.11
CA ALA A 545 10.48 21.87 25.74
C ALA A 545 9.64 22.40 26.93
N GLU A 546 10.19 22.39 28.14
CA GLU A 546 9.57 22.95 29.35
C GLU A 546 9.93 24.44 29.55
N ASP A 547 10.93 24.98 28.83
CA ASP A 547 11.39 26.37 28.99
C ASP A 547 10.77 27.36 27.97
N SER A 548 9.97 26.92 26.99
CA SER A 548 9.62 27.78 25.83
C SER A 548 8.29 28.54 25.85
N ASP A 549 7.33 28.19 26.72
CA ASP A 549 5.92 28.55 26.46
C ASP A 549 5.28 29.57 27.44
N ASP A 550 5.97 30.07 28.48
CA ASP A 550 5.42 31.10 29.39
C ASP A 550 6.36 32.29 29.76
N ASP A 551 7.68 32.21 29.56
CA ASP A 551 8.62 33.19 30.13
C ASP A 551 8.92 34.44 29.26
N VAL A 552 8.54 34.47 27.98
CA VAL A 552 9.05 35.50 27.03
C VAL A 552 8.06 36.64 26.74
N ASP A 553 6.75 36.40 26.79
CA ASP A 553 5.72 37.37 26.34
C ASP A 553 5.12 38.26 27.47
N SER A 554 5.55 38.11 28.73
CA SER A 554 4.87 38.74 29.89
C SER A 554 5.73 39.61 30.82
N LEU A 555 7.03 39.81 30.56
CA LEU A 555 7.96 40.41 31.52
C LEU A 555 8.63 41.71 31.03
N ASP A 556 7.97 42.84 31.32
CA ASP A 556 8.60 44.17 31.32
C ASP A 556 9.53 44.30 32.54
N LEU A 557 10.84 44.10 32.32
CA LEU A 557 11.86 43.96 33.38
C LEU A 557 12.68 45.23 33.65
N GLU A 558 12.25 46.40 33.14
CA GLU A 558 12.99 47.66 33.30
C GLU A 558 12.93 48.26 34.72
N GLY A 559 12.16 47.67 35.66
CA GLY A 559 11.91 48.25 37.00
C GLY A 559 12.54 47.56 38.24
N LEU A 560 13.01 46.30 38.15
CA LEU A 560 13.32 45.48 39.33
C LEU A 560 14.80 45.41 39.72
N SER A 561 15.08 45.39 41.04
CA SER A 561 16.42 45.33 41.62
C SER A 561 17.06 43.94 41.50
N LEU A 562 18.37 43.84 41.76
CA LEU A 562 19.14 42.61 41.59
C LEU A 562 18.75 41.50 42.59
N GLU A 563 18.36 41.89 43.81
CA GLU A 563 18.01 40.95 44.90
C GLU A 563 16.61 40.36 44.66
N GLU A 564 15.63 41.20 44.30
CA GLU A 564 14.27 40.76 43.90
C GLU A 564 14.32 39.77 42.72
N LYS A 565 15.21 39.99 41.75
CA LYS A 565 15.42 39.09 40.61
C LYS A 565 15.98 37.72 41.04
N GLN A 566 16.78 37.66 42.11
CA GLN A 566 17.31 36.41 42.65
C GLN A 566 16.28 35.64 43.49
N GLU A 567 15.47 36.33 44.30
CA GLU A 567 14.40 35.70 45.07
C GLU A 567 13.29 35.14 44.16
N ILE A 568 12.88 35.87 43.11
CA ILE A 568 11.92 35.38 42.12
C ILE A 568 12.48 34.16 41.36
N ALA A 569 13.78 34.16 41.03
CA ALA A 569 14.41 33.01 40.38
C ALA A 569 14.48 31.78 41.29
N ALA A 570 14.75 31.95 42.59
CA ALA A 570 14.75 30.87 43.57
C ALA A 570 13.35 30.27 43.77
N LEU A 571 12.32 31.12 43.94
CA LEU A 571 10.93 30.68 44.03
C LEU A 571 10.45 29.96 42.76
N LYS A 572 10.78 30.48 41.57
CA LYS A 572 10.49 29.80 40.29
C LYS A 572 11.20 28.44 40.18
N ALA A 573 12.42 28.32 40.72
CA ALA A 573 13.16 27.05 40.72
C ALA A 573 12.53 26.01 41.66
N GLU A 574 12.04 26.42 42.84
CA GLU A 574 11.31 25.54 43.75
C GLU A 574 9.93 25.13 43.18
N THR A 575 9.16 26.04 42.60
CA THR A 575 7.89 25.67 41.95
C THR A 575 8.10 24.74 40.75
N ARG A 576 9.13 24.98 39.91
CA ARG A 576 9.49 24.05 38.82
C ARG A 576 9.94 22.69 39.32
N ALA A 577 10.61 22.62 40.48
CA ALA A 577 11.00 21.34 41.07
C ALA A 577 9.79 20.56 41.58
N GLU A 578 8.78 21.24 42.12
CA GLU A 578 7.52 20.63 42.56
C GLU A 578 6.64 20.24 41.35
N GLU A 579 6.51 21.11 40.33
CA GLU A 579 5.85 20.82 39.05
C GLU A 579 6.52 19.64 38.31
N ARG A 580 7.85 19.53 38.34
CA ARG A 580 8.57 18.36 37.79
C ARG A 580 8.29 17.07 38.57
N ARG A 581 8.01 17.15 39.88
CA ARG A 581 7.57 16.00 40.68
C ARG A 581 6.11 15.65 40.39
N GLU A 582 5.23 16.64 40.25
CA GLU A 582 3.84 16.41 39.87
C GLU A 582 3.73 15.85 38.44
N ALA A 583 4.45 16.39 37.46
CA ALA A 583 4.49 15.92 36.08
C ALA A 583 5.07 14.49 35.92
N GLN A 584 6.00 14.08 36.80
CA GLN A 584 6.47 12.70 36.89
C GLN A 584 5.46 11.75 37.55
N VAL A 585 4.52 12.27 38.36
CA VAL A 585 3.50 11.49 39.06
C VAL A 585 2.18 11.42 38.27
N THR A 586 1.81 12.49 37.56
CA THR A 586 0.73 12.47 36.56
C THR A 586 1.22 11.75 35.32
N VAL A 587 1.01 10.43 35.28
CA VAL A 587 1.09 9.65 34.05
C VAL A 587 0.20 10.33 33.00
N ARG A 588 0.80 11.05 32.03
CA ARG A 588 0.06 11.53 30.87
C ARG A 588 -0.67 10.33 30.28
N GLY A 589 -2.00 10.40 30.24
CA GLY A 589 -2.80 9.41 29.53
C GLY A 589 -2.37 9.35 28.06
N PRO A 590 -2.61 8.23 27.35
CA PRO A 590 -2.23 8.09 25.94
C PRO A 590 -2.84 9.20 25.08
N GLU A 591 -2.01 10.19 24.76
CA GLU A 591 -2.41 11.42 24.06
C GLU A 591 -2.52 11.13 22.56
N ILE A 592 -3.73 10.82 22.10
CA ILE A 592 -3.98 10.49 20.69
C ILE A 592 -4.29 11.73 19.84
N ASP A 593 -3.40 12.03 18.90
CA ASP A 593 -3.62 13.05 17.88
C ASP A 593 -4.85 12.71 17.01
N CYS A 594 -5.94 13.44 17.23
CA CYS A 594 -7.19 13.31 16.48
C CYS A 594 -7.28 14.26 15.27
N GLY A 595 -6.20 15.00 14.97
CA GLY A 595 -6.21 16.09 13.98
C GLY A 595 -7.03 17.31 14.42
N PRO A 596 -7.16 18.34 13.56
CA PRO A 596 -7.74 19.64 13.92
C PRO A 596 -9.26 19.64 14.15
N ALA A 597 -9.92 18.49 14.03
CA ALA A 597 -11.36 18.32 14.20
C ALA A 597 -11.68 17.25 15.27
N ALA A 598 -10.87 17.16 16.33
CA ALA A 598 -10.96 16.16 17.40
C ALA A 598 -12.37 15.97 17.98
N ASP A 599 -13.13 17.06 18.13
CA ASP A 599 -14.52 17.05 18.64
C ASP A 599 -15.51 16.32 17.72
N LYS A 600 -15.16 16.15 16.44
CA LYS A 600 -16.00 15.51 15.41
C LYS A 600 -15.59 14.07 15.11
N VAL A 601 -14.52 13.57 15.73
CA VAL A 601 -14.07 12.18 15.59
C VAL A 601 -14.94 11.29 16.49
N SER A 602 -15.53 10.25 15.90
CA SER A 602 -16.40 9.30 16.62
C SER A 602 -15.62 8.52 17.69
N ASP A 603 -16.32 8.14 18.76
CA ASP A 603 -15.69 7.44 19.89
C ASP A 603 -15.13 6.06 19.51
N GLU A 604 -15.75 5.37 18.53
CA GLU A 604 -15.21 4.13 17.97
C GLU A 604 -13.90 4.34 17.20
N VAL A 605 -13.73 5.48 16.50
CA VAL A 605 -12.43 5.84 15.89
C VAL A 605 -11.40 6.18 16.97
N LYS A 606 -11.78 6.93 18.01
CA LYS A 606 -10.91 7.21 19.17
C LYS A 606 -10.48 5.93 19.88
N ARG A 607 -11.40 4.99 20.13
CA ARG A 607 -11.12 3.66 20.71
C ARG A 607 -10.10 2.88 19.88
N ARG A 608 -10.26 2.85 18.55
CA ARG A 608 -9.30 2.18 17.64
C ARG A 608 -7.92 2.84 17.68
N LEU A 609 -7.85 4.16 17.68
CA LEU A 609 -6.58 4.90 17.81
C LEU A 609 -5.90 4.65 19.16
N LEU A 610 -6.64 4.64 20.26
CA LEU A 610 -6.15 4.29 21.60
C LEU A 610 -5.67 2.83 21.68
N ALA A 611 -6.35 1.90 21.00
CA ALA A 611 -5.90 0.51 20.94
C ALA A 611 -4.59 0.36 20.14
N VAL A 612 -4.43 1.10 19.04
CA VAL A 612 -3.16 1.15 18.27
C VAL A 612 -2.05 1.84 19.08
N GLU A 613 -2.40 2.82 19.92
CA GLU A 613 -1.48 3.48 20.85
C GLU A 613 -0.96 2.50 21.91
N SER A 614 -1.88 1.82 22.61
CA SER A 614 -1.59 0.74 23.59
C SER A 614 -0.70 -0.33 22.97
N PHE A 615 -1.11 -0.86 21.82
CA PHE A 615 -0.34 -1.86 21.10
C PHE A 615 1.06 -1.39 20.77
N TYR A 616 1.24 -0.19 20.21
CA TYR A 616 2.59 0.29 19.87
C TYR A 616 3.47 0.41 21.11
N LYS A 617 2.92 0.96 22.21
CA LYS A 617 3.64 1.08 23.48
C LYS A 617 4.05 -0.29 24.04
N GLU A 618 3.12 -1.24 24.12
CA GLU A 618 3.39 -2.56 24.72
C GLU A 618 4.22 -3.47 23.83
N SER A 619 4.09 -3.35 22.50
CA SER A 619 4.89 -4.13 21.54
C SER A 619 6.29 -3.59 21.30
N LEU A 620 6.56 -2.31 21.57
CA LEU A 620 7.86 -1.67 21.31
C LEU A 620 9.10 -2.49 21.76
N PRO A 621 9.15 -3.08 22.98
CA PRO A 621 10.32 -3.86 23.43
C PRO A 621 10.55 -5.16 22.65
N HIS A 622 9.53 -5.70 21.98
CA HIS A 622 9.57 -6.98 21.29
C HIS A 622 9.17 -6.90 19.80
N MET A 623 9.00 -5.69 19.26
CA MET A 623 8.58 -5.43 17.88
C MET A 623 9.54 -6.04 16.86
N GLN A 624 10.85 -6.01 17.12
CA GLN A 624 11.84 -6.66 16.26
C GLN A 624 11.65 -8.19 16.23
N SER A 625 11.44 -8.82 17.38
CA SER A 625 11.17 -10.26 17.45
C SER A 625 9.85 -10.63 16.77
N LEU A 626 8.81 -9.78 16.89
CA LEU A 626 7.56 -9.94 16.14
C LEU A 626 7.79 -9.89 14.63
N VAL A 627 8.56 -8.89 14.14
CA VAL A 627 8.91 -8.79 12.72
C VAL A 627 9.65 -10.04 12.25
N ILE A 628 10.72 -10.45 12.96
CA ILE A 628 11.53 -11.62 12.60
C ILE A 628 10.65 -12.88 12.51
N VAL A 629 9.78 -13.12 13.50
CA VAL A 629 8.85 -14.26 13.48
C VAL A 629 7.89 -14.18 12.30
N LEU A 630 7.31 -13.01 12.00
CA LEU A 630 6.43 -12.83 10.84
C LEU A 630 7.17 -13.04 9.50
N LEU A 631 8.50 -12.90 9.44
CA LEU A 631 9.27 -13.22 8.23
C LEU A 631 9.61 -14.71 8.09
N ARG A 632 9.60 -15.51 9.18
CA ARG A 632 9.93 -16.94 9.14
C ARG A 632 9.06 -17.73 8.15
N PRO A 633 7.71 -17.59 8.09
CA PRO A 633 6.91 -18.31 7.09
C PRO A 633 7.23 -17.92 5.64
N ILE A 634 7.62 -16.67 5.39
CA ILE A 634 8.05 -16.21 4.06
C ILE A 634 9.36 -16.92 3.67
N LEU A 635 10.30 -17.05 4.61
CA LEU A 635 11.55 -17.81 4.40
C LEU A 635 11.27 -19.30 4.16
N VAL A 636 10.39 -19.93 4.94
CA VAL A 636 9.97 -21.33 4.72
C VAL A 636 9.39 -21.53 3.32
N ASN A 637 8.58 -20.58 2.82
CA ASN A 637 8.08 -20.63 1.44
C ASN A 637 9.19 -20.52 0.40
N VAL A 638 10.14 -19.61 0.58
CA VAL A 638 11.30 -19.46 -0.33
C VAL A 638 12.11 -20.75 -0.38
N THR A 639 12.42 -21.34 0.78
CA THR A 639 13.13 -22.62 0.88
C THR A 639 12.33 -23.75 0.22
N ALA A 640 11.02 -23.83 0.42
CA ALA A 640 10.15 -24.83 -0.19
C ALA A 640 10.10 -24.70 -1.73
N VAL A 641 10.09 -23.48 -2.27
CA VAL A 641 10.13 -23.23 -3.73
C VAL A 641 11.50 -23.59 -4.32
N LEU A 642 12.59 -23.31 -3.61
CA LEU A 642 13.96 -23.66 -4.04
C LEU A 642 14.22 -25.17 -4.00
N ALA A 643 13.59 -25.90 -3.08
CA ALA A 643 13.73 -27.35 -2.96
C ALA A 643 12.96 -28.15 -4.04
N GLN A 644 12.08 -27.52 -4.82
CA GLN A 644 11.33 -28.21 -5.87
C GLN A 644 12.23 -28.57 -7.07
N PRO A 645 12.23 -29.83 -7.55
CA PRO A 645 13.07 -30.22 -8.68
C PRO A 645 12.73 -29.46 -9.96
N ALA A 646 13.75 -28.88 -10.61
CA ALA A 646 13.60 -28.12 -11.87
C ALA A 646 12.96 -28.91 -13.03
N ALA A 647 12.87 -30.24 -12.93
CA ALA A 647 12.17 -31.09 -13.89
C ALA A 647 10.66 -30.80 -13.98
N ALA A 648 10.03 -30.26 -12.91
CA ALA A 648 8.61 -29.90 -12.89
C ALA A 648 8.30 -28.54 -13.56
N GLN A 649 9.31 -27.77 -13.99
CA GLN A 649 9.14 -26.44 -14.60
C GLN A 649 9.10 -26.46 -16.14
N GLN A 650 8.97 -27.62 -16.80
CA GLN A 650 8.83 -27.67 -18.25
C GLN A 650 7.41 -27.28 -18.68
N HIS A 651 7.28 -26.09 -19.28
CA HIS A 651 6.05 -25.68 -19.98
C HIS A 651 5.65 -26.71 -21.06
N PRO A 652 4.40 -27.21 -21.09
CA PRO A 652 3.88 -28.03 -22.19
C PRO A 652 3.48 -27.16 -23.40
N SER A 653 4.30 -26.17 -23.77
CA SER A 653 4.11 -25.34 -24.96
C SER A 653 5.43 -24.71 -25.42
N MET A 654 5.93 -25.20 -26.56
CA MET A 654 6.93 -24.63 -27.50
C MET A 654 7.88 -25.67 -28.13
N ALA A 655 7.36 -26.82 -28.54
CA ALA A 655 8.05 -27.71 -29.48
C ALA A 655 7.82 -27.22 -30.93
N GLY A 656 8.56 -26.20 -31.39
CA GLY A 656 8.29 -25.67 -32.73
C GLY A 656 9.04 -24.42 -33.21
N ARG A 657 10.38 -24.40 -33.18
CA ARG A 657 11.20 -23.63 -34.15
C ARG A 657 12.64 -24.14 -34.17
N GLY A 658 13.07 -24.66 -35.32
CA GLY A 658 14.36 -25.35 -35.44
C GLY A 658 15.57 -24.40 -35.52
N ALA A 659 16.72 -24.91 -35.10
CA ALA A 659 18.02 -24.36 -35.40
C ALA A 659 18.90 -25.46 -36.00
N ASN A 660 19.25 -25.32 -37.28
CA ASN A 660 20.28 -26.15 -37.91
C ASN A 660 21.65 -25.82 -37.27
N GLY A 661 22.35 -26.83 -36.77
CA GLY A 661 23.72 -26.71 -36.25
C GLY A 661 24.48 -28.02 -36.43
N MET A 662 25.45 -28.03 -37.35
CA MET A 662 26.15 -29.23 -37.82
C MET A 662 27.57 -29.34 -37.24
N ASN A 663 27.81 -30.38 -36.41
CA ASN A 663 29.09 -31.07 -36.10
C ASN A 663 28.94 -31.75 -34.72
N GLY A 664 29.52 -32.91 -34.41
CA GLY A 664 30.47 -33.74 -35.18
C GLY A 664 31.59 -34.26 -34.28
N GLY A 665 31.39 -35.38 -33.57
CA GLY A 665 32.38 -35.98 -32.67
C GLY A 665 31.96 -37.39 -32.22
N PRO A 666 32.85 -38.41 -32.20
CA PRO A 666 32.41 -39.81 -32.17
C PRO A 666 32.50 -40.53 -30.80
N GLY A 667 31.42 -41.22 -30.44
CA GLY A 667 31.37 -42.61 -29.95
C GLY A 667 32.20 -43.09 -28.74
N SER A 668 31.51 -43.75 -27.80
CA SER A 668 31.99 -45.05 -27.28
C SER A 668 30.85 -45.95 -26.77
N ASN A 669 31.02 -47.25 -27.03
CA ASN A 669 30.16 -48.40 -26.72
C ASN A 669 29.46 -48.42 -25.34
N ARG A 670 28.21 -48.93 -25.29
CA ARG A 670 27.98 -50.31 -24.83
C ARG A 670 26.61 -50.95 -25.19
N GLN A 671 26.70 -52.09 -25.86
CA GLN A 671 25.83 -53.30 -25.85
C GLN A 671 24.31 -53.17 -26.03
N GLN A 672 23.88 -53.62 -27.22
CA GLN A 672 22.54 -54.16 -27.49
C GLN A 672 22.29 -55.47 -26.71
N GLN A 673 21.05 -55.65 -26.24
CA GLN A 673 20.36 -56.94 -26.24
C GLN A 673 19.02 -56.76 -26.97
N THR A 674 18.57 -57.79 -27.69
CA THR A 674 17.58 -57.64 -28.76
C THR A 674 16.35 -58.53 -28.52
N GLN A 675 15.16 -57.91 -28.47
CA GLN A 675 13.81 -58.50 -28.63
C GLN A 675 13.38 -59.56 -27.58
N GLU A 676 12.18 -59.51 -27.01
CA GLU A 676 10.87 -59.55 -27.69
C GLU A 676 9.90 -58.39 -27.34
N PRO A 677 8.87 -58.13 -28.18
CA PRO A 677 7.86 -57.10 -27.93
C PRO A 677 6.58 -57.67 -27.29
N SER A 678 6.33 -57.40 -26.02
CA SER A 678 5.03 -57.62 -25.38
C SER A 678 4.26 -56.30 -25.25
N SER A 679 3.00 -56.32 -25.69
CA SER A 679 2.12 -55.16 -25.72
C SER A 679 1.67 -54.74 -24.32
N THR A 680 2.09 -53.57 -23.87
CA THR A 680 1.44 -52.82 -22.79
C THR A 680 1.12 -51.40 -23.26
N GLN A 681 -0.06 -50.92 -22.91
CA GLN A 681 -0.56 -49.62 -23.33
C GLN A 681 0.26 -48.51 -22.66
N SER A 682 0.91 -47.67 -23.46
CA SER A 682 1.41 -46.39 -22.98
C SER A 682 0.24 -45.41 -22.87
N GLY A 683 -0.40 -45.39 -21.69
CA GLY A 683 -1.14 -44.21 -21.25
C GLY A 683 -0.19 -43.00 -21.14
N PRO A 684 -0.73 -41.77 -21.00
CA PRO A 684 0.11 -40.63 -20.66
C PRO A 684 0.85 -40.94 -19.35
N ALA A 685 2.11 -40.55 -19.24
CA ALA A 685 2.80 -40.65 -17.96
C ALA A 685 2.10 -39.72 -16.96
N GLU A 686 1.35 -40.30 -16.02
CA GLU A 686 0.76 -39.56 -14.91
C GLU A 686 1.91 -38.88 -14.16
N LEU A 687 1.79 -37.55 -14.01
CA LEU A 687 2.63 -36.80 -13.09
C LEU A 687 2.41 -37.40 -11.69
N PRO A 688 3.45 -37.56 -10.86
CA PRO A 688 3.27 -38.05 -9.50
C PRO A 688 2.26 -37.18 -8.77
N GLU A 689 1.11 -37.74 -8.38
CA GLU A 689 0.17 -37.03 -7.53
C GLU A 689 0.87 -36.69 -6.21
N MET A 690 0.81 -35.42 -5.82
CA MET A 690 1.35 -34.97 -4.54
C MET A 690 0.68 -35.74 -3.40
N SER A 691 1.46 -36.17 -2.41
CA SER A 691 0.89 -36.91 -1.28
C SER A 691 -0.11 -36.04 -0.51
N PRO A 692 -1.13 -36.62 0.17
CA PRO A 692 -2.08 -35.84 0.96
C PRO A 692 -1.41 -34.94 2.01
N GLU A 693 -0.29 -35.39 2.58
CA GLU A 693 0.53 -34.63 3.53
C GLU A 693 1.23 -33.43 2.86
N GLU A 694 1.76 -33.59 1.64
CA GLU A 694 2.36 -32.48 0.86
C GLU A 694 1.32 -31.42 0.46
N VAL A 695 0.09 -31.86 0.13
CA VAL A 695 -1.04 -30.97 -0.20
C VAL A 695 -1.48 -30.18 1.03
N ASP A 696 -1.66 -30.82 2.19
CA ASP A 696 -2.00 -30.13 3.44
C ASP A 696 -0.88 -29.19 3.92
N ALA A 697 0.39 -29.59 3.76
CA ALA A 697 1.52 -28.72 4.03
C ALA A 697 1.57 -27.51 3.08
N ALA A 698 1.19 -27.67 1.81
CA ALA A 698 1.05 -26.56 0.88
C ALA A 698 -0.11 -25.62 1.26
N ARG A 699 -1.31 -26.17 1.55
CA ARG A 699 -2.47 -25.41 2.03
C ARG A 699 -2.13 -24.61 3.30
N SER A 700 -1.50 -25.26 4.28
CA SER A 700 -1.08 -24.64 5.54
C SER A 700 -0.08 -23.50 5.33
N ARG A 701 0.86 -23.64 4.39
CA ARG A 701 1.77 -22.55 3.99
C ARG A 701 1.02 -21.37 3.39
N GLU A 702 0.07 -21.60 2.48
CA GLU A 702 -0.75 -20.54 1.87
C GLU A 702 -1.56 -19.76 2.91
N ILE A 703 -2.26 -20.48 3.81
CA ILE A 703 -3.10 -19.89 4.87
C ILE A 703 -2.24 -19.07 5.85
N THR A 704 -1.09 -19.60 6.26
CA THR A 704 -0.16 -18.87 7.13
C THR A 704 0.38 -17.62 6.43
N THR A 705 0.66 -17.71 5.13
CA THR A 705 1.13 -16.57 4.33
C THR A 705 0.07 -15.48 4.17
N LYS A 706 -1.19 -15.88 3.96
CA LYS A 706 -2.36 -14.98 3.96
C LYS A 706 -2.41 -14.20 5.28
N ALA A 707 -2.39 -14.89 6.42
CA ALA A 707 -2.43 -14.28 7.75
C ALA A 707 -1.25 -13.32 8.00
N VAL A 708 -0.01 -13.79 7.80
CA VAL A 708 1.23 -13.01 8.00
C VAL A 708 1.25 -11.74 7.16
N THR A 709 0.96 -11.85 5.86
CA THR A 709 1.01 -10.68 4.97
C THR A 709 -0.14 -9.70 5.25
N ALA A 710 -1.28 -10.18 5.76
CA ALA A 710 -2.36 -9.33 6.23
C ALA A 710 -1.97 -8.58 7.52
N ILE A 711 -1.40 -9.25 8.52
CA ILE A 711 -0.88 -8.65 9.76
C ILE A 711 0.10 -7.51 9.41
N LEU A 712 1.16 -7.82 8.65
CA LEU A 712 2.18 -6.84 8.27
C LEU A 712 1.55 -5.64 7.54
N LEU A 713 0.63 -5.87 6.60
CA LEU A 713 -0.01 -4.79 5.86
C LEU A 713 -0.97 -3.96 6.72
N LEU A 714 -1.74 -4.57 7.62
CA LEU A 714 -2.68 -3.89 8.52
C LEU A 714 -1.93 -3.08 9.57
N LEU A 715 -0.90 -3.64 10.22
CA LEU A 715 -0.03 -2.90 11.15
C LEU A 715 0.62 -1.69 10.44
N LEU A 716 1.21 -1.88 9.25
CA LEU A 716 1.76 -0.77 8.46
C LEU A 716 0.72 0.24 7.95
N LYS A 717 -0.58 -0.07 7.96
CA LYS A 717 -1.64 0.92 7.70
C LYS A 717 -2.03 1.63 9.01
N TRP A 718 -2.31 0.90 10.07
CA TRP A 718 -2.76 1.43 11.36
C TRP A 718 -1.70 2.27 12.07
N LEU A 719 -0.46 1.80 12.14
CA LEU A 719 0.64 2.60 12.71
C LEU A 719 0.80 3.93 11.97
N ARG A 720 0.63 3.96 10.64
CA ARG A 720 0.68 5.19 9.83
C ARG A 720 -0.53 6.12 10.05
N VAL A 721 -1.67 5.57 10.49
CA VAL A 721 -2.85 6.35 10.86
C VAL A 721 -2.75 6.85 12.30
N SER A 722 -2.08 6.11 13.20
CA SER A 722 -1.73 6.59 14.54
C SER A 722 -0.67 7.69 14.45
N HIS A 723 0.55 7.38 14.00
CA HIS A 723 1.63 8.35 13.89
C HIS A 723 2.70 7.95 12.85
N VAL A 724 3.18 8.91 12.06
CA VAL A 724 4.13 8.65 10.97
C VAL A 724 5.40 7.92 11.42
N LEU A 725 6.02 8.33 12.54
CA LEU A 725 7.28 7.72 13.01
C LEU A 725 7.11 6.28 13.49
N LYS A 726 5.93 5.89 13.98
CA LYS A 726 5.62 4.49 14.35
C LYS A 726 5.60 3.57 13.13
N PHE A 727 5.05 4.09 12.02
CA PHE A 727 5.10 3.42 10.73
C PHE A 727 6.53 3.33 10.19
N GLU A 728 7.30 4.42 10.29
CA GLU A 728 8.69 4.43 9.83
C GLU A 728 9.54 3.42 10.62
N TYR A 729 9.39 3.34 11.94
CA TYR A 729 10.02 2.32 12.80
C TYR A 729 9.73 0.89 12.32
N MET A 730 8.46 0.55 12.09
CA MET A 730 8.08 -0.77 11.56
C MET A 730 8.68 -1.04 10.18
N THR A 731 8.80 -0.03 9.30
CA THR A 731 9.47 -0.21 8.01
C THR A 731 10.99 -0.33 8.10
N GLN A 732 11.62 0.30 9.10
CA GLN A 732 13.05 0.15 9.40
C GLN A 732 13.32 -1.28 9.85
N LEU A 733 12.58 -1.79 10.85
CA LEU A 733 12.70 -3.19 11.30
C LEU A 733 12.51 -4.21 10.16
N LEU A 734 11.56 -3.97 9.24
CA LEU A 734 11.37 -4.83 8.06
C LEU A 734 12.54 -4.76 7.07
N LEU A 735 13.11 -3.57 6.86
CA LEU A 735 14.29 -3.39 6.02
C LEU A 735 15.51 -4.10 6.62
N ASP A 736 15.78 -3.85 7.90
CA ASP A 736 16.90 -4.38 8.65
C ASP A 736 16.80 -5.92 8.80
N SER A 737 15.57 -6.46 8.83
CA SER A 737 15.29 -7.91 8.81
C SER A 737 15.22 -8.51 7.39
N ASN A 738 15.83 -7.86 6.39
CA ASN A 738 15.97 -8.38 5.02
C ASN A 738 14.65 -8.66 4.24
N TYR A 739 13.55 -7.94 4.55
CA TYR A 739 12.27 -8.14 3.84
C TYR A 739 12.38 -7.96 2.31
N LEU A 740 13.12 -6.94 1.84
CA LEU A 740 13.25 -6.65 0.40
C LEU A 740 13.89 -7.81 -0.38
N PRO A 741 15.13 -8.26 -0.07
CA PRO A 741 15.74 -9.39 -0.78
C PRO A 741 14.96 -10.69 -0.58
N LEU A 742 14.38 -10.95 0.61
CA LEU A 742 13.59 -12.15 0.89
C LEU A 742 12.38 -12.29 -0.06
N VAL A 743 11.58 -11.23 -0.19
CA VAL A 743 10.41 -11.22 -1.08
C VAL A 743 10.83 -11.21 -2.55
N LEU A 744 11.94 -10.56 -2.91
CA LEU A 744 12.47 -10.63 -4.28
C LEU A 744 12.95 -12.05 -4.63
N LYS A 745 13.56 -12.79 -3.70
CA LYS A 745 13.93 -14.21 -3.88
C LYS A 745 12.67 -15.04 -4.14
N LEU A 746 11.58 -14.82 -3.39
CA LEU A 746 10.29 -15.48 -3.65
C LEU A 746 9.79 -15.24 -5.09
N PHE A 747 9.66 -13.97 -5.52
CA PHE A 747 9.18 -13.62 -6.86
C PHE A 747 10.15 -14.03 -8.00
N ALA A 748 11.45 -14.23 -7.71
CA ALA A 748 12.40 -14.69 -8.71
C ALA A 748 12.20 -16.16 -9.08
N HIS A 749 11.97 -17.01 -8.07
CA HIS A 749 11.91 -18.47 -8.20
C HIS A 749 10.49 -19.04 -8.38
N GLN A 750 9.43 -18.35 -7.94
CA GLN A 750 8.04 -18.73 -8.25
C GLN A 750 7.60 -18.30 -9.66
N ASP A 751 6.87 -19.18 -10.37
CA ASP A 751 5.99 -18.75 -11.46
C ASP A 751 4.67 -18.25 -10.85
N VAL A 752 4.51 -16.92 -10.84
CA VAL A 752 3.34 -16.24 -10.27
C VAL A 752 2.03 -16.72 -10.91
N GLN A 753 2.03 -17.14 -12.17
CA GLN A 753 0.83 -17.69 -12.84
C GLN A 753 0.49 -19.09 -12.31
N GLN A 754 1.48 -20.00 -12.25
CA GLN A 754 1.29 -21.35 -11.69
C GLN A 754 0.81 -21.33 -10.24
N VAL A 755 1.26 -20.34 -9.46
CA VAL A 755 0.90 -20.13 -8.05
C VAL A 755 -0.54 -19.61 -7.89
N VAL A 756 -1.03 -18.81 -8.84
CA VAL A 756 -2.45 -18.41 -8.87
C VAL A 756 -3.33 -19.59 -9.28
N ASP A 757 -2.87 -20.41 -10.22
CA ASP A 757 -3.61 -21.56 -10.77
C ASP A 757 -3.55 -22.80 -9.84
N SER A 758 -2.78 -22.79 -8.76
CA SER A 758 -2.60 -23.95 -7.88
C SER A 758 -3.82 -24.21 -6.99
N LYS A 759 -4.18 -25.50 -6.82
CA LYS A 759 -5.29 -25.95 -5.98
C LYS A 759 -4.79 -26.78 -4.81
N THR A 760 -4.94 -26.24 -3.60
CA THR A 760 -4.52 -26.86 -2.34
C THR A 760 -5.68 -27.29 -1.45
N ASP A 761 -6.88 -26.74 -1.67
CA ASP A 761 -8.10 -27.14 -0.95
C ASP A 761 -8.68 -28.45 -1.49
N ARG A 762 -9.19 -29.28 -0.59
CA ARG A 762 -9.85 -30.56 -0.86
C ARG A 762 -11.14 -30.60 -0.07
N LEU A 763 -12.29 -30.41 -0.74
CA LEU A 763 -13.60 -30.35 -0.09
C LEU A 763 -13.93 -31.59 0.74
N GLU A 764 -13.49 -32.77 0.28
CA GLU A 764 -13.58 -34.05 0.99
C GLU A 764 -12.85 -34.07 2.35
N ASN A 765 -11.83 -33.23 2.53
CA ASN A 765 -11.08 -33.08 3.77
C ASN A 765 -11.49 -31.84 4.59
N SER A 766 -12.47 -31.05 4.10
CA SER A 766 -12.96 -29.86 4.82
C SER A 766 -13.61 -30.21 6.16
N PHE A 767 -13.53 -29.31 7.12
CA PHE A 767 -14.17 -29.44 8.44
C PHE A 767 -15.69 -29.64 8.30
N PHE A 768 -16.32 -28.90 7.39
CA PHE A 768 -17.75 -29.03 7.14
C PHE A 768 -18.14 -30.36 6.47
N HIS A 769 -17.29 -30.91 5.60
CA HIS A 769 -17.52 -32.25 5.06
C HIS A 769 -17.39 -33.33 6.15
N PHE A 770 -16.37 -33.22 7.01
CA PHE A 770 -16.24 -34.07 8.21
C PHE A 770 -17.48 -34.00 9.12
N CYS A 771 -18.06 -32.81 9.30
CA CYS A 771 -19.31 -32.60 10.05
C CYS A 771 -20.50 -33.31 9.38
N ASN A 772 -20.70 -33.10 8.08
CA ASN A 772 -21.79 -33.72 7.31
C ASN A 772 -21.76 -35.25 7.37
N LEU A 773 -20.57 -35.87 7.23
CA LEU A 773 -20.40 -37.34 7.30
C LEU A 773 -20.75 -37.93 8.68
N ARG A 774 -20.72 -37.11 9.75
CA ARG A 774 -20.96 -37.52 11.15
C ARG A 774 -22.30 -37.04 11.71
N SER A 775 -23.10 -36.36 10.90
CA SER A 775 -24.46 -35.96 11.26
C SER A 775 -25.41 -37.17 11.30
N LYS A 776 -26.43 -37.10 12.16
CA LYS A 776 -27.60 -37.97 12.13
C LYS A 776 -28.38 -37.87 10.81
N PHE A 777 -28.20 -36.78 10.06
CA PHE A 777 -28.83 -36.51 8.77
C PHE A 777 -27.99 -36.91 7.54
N LYS A 778 -26.83 -37.56 7.73
CA LYS A 778 -25.91 -37.93 6.62
C LYS A 778 -26.56 -38.70 5.45
N ASP A 779 -27.59 -39.50 5.77
CA ASP A 779 -28.28 -40.39 4.81
C ASP A 779 -29.56 -39.73 4.22
N GLN A 780 -29.90 -38.51 4.63
CA GLN A 780 -31.00 -37.76 4.04
C GLN A 780 -30.57 -37.16 2.68
N PRO A 781 -31.45 -37.11 1.67
CA PRO A 781 -31.16 -36.41 0.44
C PRO A 781 -30.86 -34.94 0.76
N PRO A 782 -29.86 -34.33 0.10
CA PRO A 782 -29.48 -32.96 0.40
C PRO A 782 -30.68 -32.05 0.16
N VAL A 783 -31.04 -31.27 1.18
CA VAL A 783 -32.21 -30.37 1.13
C VAL A 783 -32.02 -29.44 -0.05
N GLN A 784 -32.85 -29.59 -1.08
CA GLN A 784 -32.93 -28.59 -2.13
C GLN A 784 -33.35 -27.31 -1.42
N ALA A 785 -32.51 -26.27 -1.51
CA ALA A 785 -32.92 -24.96 -1.06
C ALA A 785 -34.14 -24.59 -1.91
N GLU A 786 -35.32 -24.67 -1.30
CA GLU A 786 -36.54 -24.11 -1.88
C GLU A 786 -36.21 -22.66 -2.22
N SER A 787 -36.38 -22.30 -3.49
CA SER A 787 -36.27 -20.92 -3.91
C SER A 787 -37.25 -20.14 -3.04
N GLU A 788 -36.74 -19.24 -2.20
CA GLU A 788 -37.56 -18.34 -1.40
C GLU A 788 -38.64 -17.75 -2.32
N GLU A 789 -39.91 -18.08 -2.07
CA GLU A 789 -41.01 -17.48 -2.82
C GLU A 789 -41.00 -15.99 -2.47
N GLU A 790 -40.40 -15.18 -3.35
CA GLU A 790 -40.34 -13.74 -3.21
C GLU A 790 -41.77 -13.21 -3.11
N SER A 791 -42.16 -12.83 -1.89
CA SER A 791 -43.38 -12.11 -1.58
C SER A 791 -43.57 -10.96 -2.57
N GLU A 792 -44.65 -11.01 -3.36
CA GLU A 792 -45.04 -9.97 -4.32
C GLU A 792 -45.36 -8.64 -3.61
N ASP A 793 -44.34 -7.79 -3.40
CA ASP A 793 -44.51 -6.36 -3.12
C ASP A 793 -43.72 -5.53 -4.15
N GLU A 794 -44.35 -5.38 -5.32
CA GLU A 794 -43.80 -4.74 -6.53
C GLU A 794 -43.75 -3.19 -6.40
N ALA A 795 -43.03 -2.67 -5.40
CA ALA A 795 -42.97 -1.22 -5.13
C ALA A 795 -41.60 -0.64 -4.74
N ALA A 796 -40.53 -1.45 -4.62
CA ALA A 796 -39.19 -0.96 -4.25
C ALA A 796 -38.15 -1.13 -5.39
N PRO A 797 -37.52 -0.05 -5.92
CA PRO A 797 -36.46 -0.18 -6.91
C PRO A 797 -35.18 -0.77 -6.27
N PRO A 798 -34.53 -1.77 -6.88
CA PRO A 798 -33.38 -2.44 -6.29
C PRO A 798 -32.14 -1.52 -6.23
N PRO A 799 -31.18 -1.78 -5.32
CA PRO A 799 -29.94 -1.03 -5.23
C PRO A 799 -29.16 -1.03 -6.55
N ILE A 800 -28.81 0.15 -7.06
CA ILE A 800 -28.09 0.30 -8.33
C ILE A 800 -26.67 -0.25 -8.21
N LYS A 801 -26.49 -1.54 -8.56
CA LYS A 801 -25.18 -2.18 -8.72
C LYS A 801 -24.43 -1.46 -9.85
N ARG A 802 -23.30 -0.82 -9.52
CA ARG A 802 -22.48 -0.01 -10.45
C ARG A 802 -21.79 -0.80 -11.56
N ARG A 803 -21.91 -2.13 -11.59
CA ARG A 803 -21.50 -3.01 -12.69
C ARG A 803 -22.61 -4.03 -12.92
N ARG A 804 -22.97 -4.24 -14.19
CA ARG A 804 -24.10 -5.06 -14.63
C ARG A 804 -23.59 -6.41 -15.11
N SER A 805 -23.91 -7.49 -14.39
CA SER A 805 -23.75 -8.85 -14.94
C SER A 805 -24.69 -9.04 -16.12
N PRO A 806 -24.31 -9.75 -17.19
CA PRO A 806 -25.24 -10.11 -18.27
C PRO A 806 -26.34 -11.05 -17.75
N PRO A 807 -27.56 -11.01 -18.33
CA PRO A 807 -28.60 -11.99 -17.98
C PRO A 807 -28.23 -13.37 -18.54
N ARG A 808 -28.41 -14.41 -17.71
CA ARG A 808 -28.27 -15.82 -18.10
C ARG A 808 -29.34 -16.17 -19.13
N ALA A 809 -28.94 -16.42 -20.38
CA ALA A 809 -29.86 -16.82 -21.43
C ALA A 809 -30.33 -18.27 -21.21
N THR A 810 -31.59 -18.45 -20.83
CA THR A 810 -32.26 -19.76 -20.86
C THR A 810 -32.58 -20.12 -22.32
N MET A 811 -31.74 -20.94 -22.95
CA MET A 811 -32.09 -21.55 -24.24
C MET A 811 -32.93 -22.81 -23.99
N ALA A 812 -34.17 -22.77 -24.48
CA ALA A 812 -35.06 -23.92 -24.44
C ALA A 812 -34.53 -25.04 -25.35
N ALA A 813 -34.71 -26.30 -24.92
CA ALA A 813 -34.25 -27.44 -25.68
C ALA A 813 -35.10 -27.67 -26.93
N THR A 814 -34.48 -27.55 -28.10
CA THR A 814 -34.95 -28.19 -29.35
C THR A 814 -33.77 -28.97 -29.90
N GLY A 815 -33.83 -30.30 -29.81
CA GLY A 815 -32.72 -31.15 -30.22
C GLY A 815 -32.62 -31.28 -31.73
N ASP A 816 -31.38 -31.35 -32.22
CA ASP A 816 -31.00 -32.38 -33.18
C ASP A 816 -29.56 -32.84 -32.89
N SER A 817 -29.15 -33.86 -33.63
CA SER A 817 -28.09 -34.84 -33.40
C SER A 817 -26.63 -34.37 -33.53
N ASP A 818 -25.75 -35.15 -32.89
CA ASP A 818 -24.31 -35.33 -33.14
C ASP A 818 -23.36 -34.10 -33.18
N ASP A 819 -22.79 -33.73 -32.03
CA ASP A 819 -21.41 -33.17 -31.97
C ASP A 819 -20.67 -33.41 -30.63
N ASN A 820 -21.03 -34.48 -29.90
CA ASN A 820 -20.58 -34.69 -28.51
C ASN A 820 -19.23 -35.42 -28.36
N ALA A 821 -18.24 -35.08 -29.20
CA ALA A 821 -16.96 -35.80 -29.26
C ALA A 821 -15.75 -34.91 -29.63
N ARG A 822 -15.56 -33.75 -28.98
CA ARG A 822 -14.37 -32.89 -29.25
C ARG A 822 -13.91 -31.86 -28.19
N VAL A 823 -14.30 -31.98 -26.92
CA VAL A 823 -13.95 -30.97 -25.87
C VAL A 823 -12.86 -31.44 -24.89
N GLU A 824 -12.51 -32.73 -24.85
CA GLU A 824 -11.32 -33.20 -24.13
C GLU A 824 -10.06 -33.01 -24.98
N GLY A 825 -9.24 -31.98 -24.68
CA GLY A 825 -7.88 -31.88 -25.22
C GLY A 825 -7.32 -30.49 -25.51
N GLN A 826 -8.11 -29.41 -25.45
CA GLN A 826 -7.55 -28.05 -25.50
C GLN A 826 -7.29 -27.53 -24.09
N ALA A 827 -6.03 -27.56 -23.66
CA ALA A 827 -5.60 -26.81 -22.48
C ALA A 827 -5.95 -25.33 -22.67
N ALA A 828 -6.80 -24.79 -21.79
CA ALA A 828 -7.24 -23.40 -21.88
C ALA A 828 -6.02 -22.48 -21.93
N VAL A 829 -5.92 -21.68 -23.01
CA VAL A 829 -4.82 -20.75 -23.19
C VAL A 829 -4.88 -19.73 -22.06
N ARG A 830 -3.88 -19.75 -21.16
CA ARG A 830 -3.86 -18.89 -19.98
C ARG A 830 -3.95 -17.42 -20.38
N PRO A 831 -4.74 -16.59 -19.69
CA PRO A 831 -4.92 -15.21 -20.06
C PRO A 831 -3.66 -14.41 -19.69
N GLU A 832 -2.90 -14.00 -20.69
CA GLU A 832 -1.76 -13.10 -20.55
C GLU A 832 -2.09 -11.73 -21.13
N VAL A 833 -1.63 -10.68 -20.46
CA VAL A 833 -1.56 -9.32 -21.00
C VAL A 833 -0.10 -8.91 -21.21
N ASP A 834 0.10 -7.94 -22.10
CA ASP A 834 1.39 -7.30 -22.25
C ASP A 834 1.61 -6.21 -21.17
N GLU A 835 2.78 -5.58 -21.21
CA GLU A 835 3.20 -4.56 -20.25
C GLU A 835 2.25 -3.34 -20.16
N LEU A 836 1.48 -3.06 -21.22
CA LEU A 836 0.48 -1.99 -21.27
C LEU A 836 -0.92 -2.48 -20.83
N GLY A 837 -1.10 -3.77 -20.56
CA GLY A 837 -2.39 -4.35 -20.18
C GLY A 837 -3.24 -4.82 -21.35
N TYR A 838 -2.72 -4.79 -22.59
CA TYR A 838 -3.45 -5.32 -23.73
C TYR A 838 -3.36 -6.84 -23.76
N PRO A 839 -4.45 -7.57 -24.03
CA PRO A 839 -4.42 -9.02 -24.12
C PRO A 839 -3.46 -9.51 -25.20
N VAL A 840 -2.63 -10.49 -24.85
CA VAL A 840 -1.76 -11.22 -25.80
C VAL A 840 -2.54 -12.35 -26.48
N ASN A 841 -3.45 -12.96 -25.72
CA ASN A 841 -4.38 -14.01 -26.15
C ASN A 841 -5.82 -13.48 -26.02
N ASP A 842 -6.79 -14.09 -26.70
CA ASP A 842 -8.20 -13.80 -26.46
C ASP A 842 -8.54 -14.08 -25.00
N LEU A 843 -9.15 -13.10 -24.32
CA LEU A 843 -9.56 -13.27 -22.93
C LEU A 843 -10.82 -14.14 -22.84
N PRO A 844 -11.00 -14.89 -21.74
CA PRO A 844 -12.20 -15.68 -21.53
C PRO A 844 -13.43 -14.78 -21.49
N ALA A 845 -14.53 -15.24 -22.10
CA ALA A 845 -15.79 -14.50 -22.19
C ALA A 845 -16.44 -14.26 -20.82
N GLU A 846 -16.16 -15.14 -19.86
CA GLU A 846 -16.56 -15.03 -18.46
C GLU A 846 -15.30 -14.96 -17.57
N PRO A 847 -15.29 -14.20 -16.45
CA PRO A 847 -14.15 -14.15 -15.55
C PRO A 847 -13.82 -15.52 -14.97
N ILE A 848 -12.53 -15.88 -14.90
CA ILE A 848 -12.06 -17.12 -14.28
C ILE A 848 -12.43 -17.09 -12.80
N THR A 849 -13.21 -18.08 -12.38
CA THR A 849 -13.56 -18.32 -10.97
C THR A 849 -12.61 -19.32 -10.30
N ASP A 850 -12.02 -20.22 -11.09
CA ASP A 850 -11.20 -21.35 -10.64
C ASP A 850 -9.72 -20.95 -10.47
N PHE A 851 -9.38 -20.40 -9.30
CA PHE A 851 -8.02 -19.93 -8.95
C PHE A 851 -7.86 -19.79 -7.41
N SER A 852 -6.61 -19.74 -6.92
CA SER A 852 -6.30 -19.53 -5.50
C SER A 852 -6.45 -18.06 -5.08
N ARG A 853 -7.56 -17.76 -4.37
CA ARG A 853 -7.79 -16.43 -3.75
C ARG A 853 -6.71 -16.07 -2.73
N ARG A 854 -6.22 -17.03 -1.95
CA ARG A 854 -5.16 -16.84 -0.94
C ARG A 854 -3.84 -16.37 -1.56
N ASN A 855 -3.47 -16.95 -2.69
CA ASN A 855 -2.21 -16.63 -3.36
C ASN A 855 -2.27 -15.24 -4.01
N PHE A 856 -3.37 -14.88 -4.70
CA PHE A 856 -3.54 -13.49 -5.17
C PHE A 856 -3.48 -12.48 -4.02
N PHE A 857 -4.21 -12.72 -2.93
CA PHE A 857 -4.20 -11.85 -1.76
C PHE A 857 -2.78 -11.65 -1.19
N SER A 858 -2.03 -12.74 -1.02
CA SER A 858 -0.66 -12.73 -0.50
C SER A 858 0.32 -12.01 -1.44
N LEU A 859 0.29 -12.32 -2.75
CA LEU A 859 1.12 -11.68 -3.78
C LEU A 859 0.88 -10.16 -3.84
N ILE A 860 -0.39 -9.74 -3.80
CA ILE A 860 -0.78 -8.33 -3.75
C ILE A 860 -0.29 -7.67 -2.45
N ASN A 861 -0.37 -8.36 -1.31
CA ASN A 861 0.13 -7.85 -0.04
C ASN A 861 1.66 -7.67 -0.03
N TYR A 862 2.42 -8.64 -0.56
CA TYR A 862 3.88 -8.53 -0.65
C TYR A 862 4.31 -7.26 -1.40
N LEU A 863 3.69 -6.99 -2.56
CA LEU A 863 3.96 -5.77 -3.34
C LEU A 863 3.46 -4.50 -2.63
N ARG A 864 2.33 -4.56 -1.91
CA ARG A 864 1.82 -3.42 -1.10
C ARG A 864 2.76 -3.06 0.06
N ILE A 865 3.33 -4.07 0.74
CA ILE A 865 4.28 -3.88 1.83
C ILE A 865 5.61 -3.35 1.27
N MET A 866 6.15 -3.94 0.20
CA MET A 866 7.35 -3.45 -0.49
C MET A 866 7.17 -2.00 -0.95
N GLN A 867 6.01 -1.66 -1.54
CA GLN A 867 5.68 -0.31 -1.96
C GLN A 867 5.59 0.67 -0.78
N LYS A 868 5.09 0.22 0.38
CA LYS A 868 5.07 1.02 1.61
C LYS A 868 6.48 1.29 2.16
N ILE A 869 7.37 0.29 2.15
CA ILE A 869 8.75 0.42 2.63
C ILE A 869 9.52 1.44 1.77
N CYS A 870 9.36 1.40 0.44
CA CYS A 870 10.19 2.17 -0.49
C CYS A 870 9.56 3.47 -1.02
N LYS A 871 8.26 3.79 -0.78
CA LYS A 871 7.66 5.03 -1.32
C LYS A 871 8.35 6.27 -0.75
N HIS A 872 8.87 7.13 -1.64
CA HIS A 872 9.55 8.39 -1.27
C HIS A 872 10.80 8.19 -0.39
N LYS A 873 11.54 7.08 -0.58
CA LYS A 873 12.80 6.78 0.13
C LYS A 873 13.91 6.48 -0.88
N ALA A 874 14.77 7.44 -1.18
CA ALA A 874 15.81 7.29 -2.22
C ALA A 874 16.71 6.07 -1.98
N HIS A 875 17.28 5.97 -0.77
CA HIS A 875 18.15 4.87 -0.36
C HIS A 875 17.51 3.48 -0.57
N ARG A 876 16.27 3.30 -0.11
CA ARG A 876 15.54 2.02 -0.24
C ARG A 876 15.15 1.69 -1.69
N ASN A 877 15.06 2.68 -2.58
CA ASN A 877 14.85 2.45 -4.02
C ASN A 877 16.16 2.14 -4.76
N LEU A 878 17.28 2.69 -4.32
CA LEU A 878 18.61 2.30 -4.82
C LEU A 878 18.89 0.82 -4.54
N LEU A 879 18.55 0.32 -3.34
CA LEU A 879 18.61 -1.12 -3.02
C LEU A 879 17.77 -1.97 -4.00
N LEU A 880 16.53 -1.56 -4.31
CA LEU A 880 15.69 -2.26 -5.30
C LEU A 880 16.31 -2.30 -6.71
N VAL A 881 17.06 -1.27 -7.10
CA VAL A 881 17.79 -1.23 -8.37
C VAL A 881 19.04 -2.12 -8.32
N GLN A 882 19.79 -2.11 -7.22
CA GLN A 882 20.94 -2.98 -6.97
C GLN A 882 20.55 -4.46 -7.02
N TYR A 883 19.44 -4.84 -6.38
CA TYR A 883 18.85 -6.19 -6.46
C TYR A 883 18.23 -6.53 -7.82
N LYS A 884 18.35 -5.65 -8.84
CA LYS A 884 17.80 -5.84 -10.20
C LYS A 884 16.29 -6.15 -10.19
N SER A 885 15.55 -5.65 -9.19
CA SER A 885 14.16 -6.04 -8.91
C SER A 885 13.20 -5.81 -10.09
N ALA A 886 13.47 -4.80 -10.91
CA ALA A 886 12.78 -4.54 -12.17
C ALA A 886 12.72 -5.77 -13.10
N ASN A 887 13.75 -6.62 -13.14
CA ASN A 887 13.76 -7.84 -13.97
C ASN A 887 12.90 -8.95 -13.34
N ILE A 888 12.92 -9.05 -12.02
CA ILE A 888 12.17 -10.04 -11.24
C ILE A 888 10.66 -9.75 -11.35
N LEU A 889 10.26 -8.52 -11.01
CA LEU A 889 8.86 -8.10 -10.91
C LEU A 889 8.16 -7.92 -12.27
N ARG A 890 8.90 -7.86 -13.39
CA ARG A 890 8.32 -7.73 -14.74
C ARG A 890 7.35 -8.86 -15.09
N LYS A 891 7.60 -10.08 -14.60
CA LYS A 891 6.71 -11.24 -14.81
C LYS A 891 5.29 -10.96 -14.29
N SER A 892 5.16 -10.31 -13.13
CA SER A 892 3.88 -9.95 -12.50
C SER A 892 3.03 -8.98 -13.33
N LEU A 893 3.62 -8.26 -14.30
CA LEU A 893 2.87 -7.39 -15.21
C LEU A 893 2.04 -8.16 -16.24
N LYS A 894 2.38 -9.43 -16.52
CA LYS A 894 1.69 -10.27 -17.50
C LYS A 894 0.33 -10.79 -17.03
N ILE A 895 0.12 -10.84 -15.71
CA ILE A 895 -1.09 -11.41 -15.14
C ILE A 895 -2.20 -10.35 -15.17
N PRO A 896 -3.36 -10.60 -15.80
CA PRO A 896 -4.47 -9.65 -15.91
C PRO A 896 -5.26 -9.46 -14.59
N GLN A 897 -4.55 -9.08 -13.52
CA GLN A 897 -5.09 -8.74 -12.21
C GLN A 897 -4.72 -7.27 -11.90
N PRO A 898 -5.70 -6.35 -11.78
CA PRO A 898 -5.44 -4.90 -11.72
C PRO A 898 -4.60 -4.44 -10.52
N GLU A 899 -4.85 -4.92 -9.30
CA GLU A 899 -4.11 -4.53 -8.11
C GLU A 899 -2.64 -4.99 -8.15
N LEU A 900 -2.38 -6.22 -8.58
CA LEU A 900 -1.05 -6.80 -8.73
C LEU A 900 -0.23 -5.95 -9.71
N ARG A 901 -0.80 -5.67 -10.89
CA ARG A 901 -0.18 -4.81 -11.91
C ARG A 901 0.03 -3.39 -11.39
N LEU A 902 -0.96 -2.78 -10.73
CA LEU A 902 -0.85 -1.44 -10.18
C LEU A 902 0.25 -1.30 -9.11
N TYR A 903 0.40 -2.26 -8.20
CA TYR A 903 1.45 -2.21 -7.18
C TYR A 903 2.83 -2.54 -7.76
N THR A 904 2.90 -3.41 -8.76
CA THR A 904 4.11 -3.60 -9.57
C THR A 904 4.53 -2.30 -10.26
N LEU A 905 3.62 -1.63 -10.99
CA LEU A 905 3.90 -0.35 -11.68
C LEU A 905 4.32 0.77 -10.71
N LYS A 906 3.76 0.83 -9.50
CA LYS A 906 4.23 1.78 -8.45
C LYS A 906 5.67 1.51 -8.02
N LEU A 907 6.09 0.25 -7.92
CA LEU A 907 7.47 -0.12 -7.61
C LEU A 907 8.42 0.21 -8.78
N PHE A 908 7.98 0.08 -10.03
CA PHE A 908 8.71 0.60 -11.19
C PHE A 908 8.83 2.13 -11.14
N LYS A 909 7.75 2.87 -10.86
CA LYS A 909 7.76 4.35 -10.76
C LYS A 909 8.84 4.86 -9.80
N ASN A 910 8.96 4.23 -8.63
CA ASN A 910 9.96 4.62 -7.63
C ASN A 910 11.41 4.36 -8.10
N GLN A 911 11.65 3.42 -9.01
CA GLN A 911 12.99 3.01 -9.46
C GLN A 911 13.49 3.77 -10.71
N VAL A 912 12.59 4.21 -11.59
CA VAL A 912 12.94 4.87 -12.87
C VAL A 912 13.97 6.02 -12.76
N PRO A 913 13.95 6.90 -11.72
CA PRO A 913 14.96 7.95 -11.58
C PRO A 913 16.39 7.38 -11.59
N TYR A 914 16.62 6.32 -10.81
CA TYR A 914 17.91 5.67 -10.60
C TYR A 914 18.26 4.67 -11.71
N CYS A 915 17.31 4.29 -12.56
CA CYS A 915 17.59 3.42 -13.72
C CYS A 915 18.27 4.20 -14.86
N GLY A 916 19.42 3.70 -15.33
CA GLY A 916 20.18 4.34 -16.42
C GLY A 916 19.49 4.36 -17.79
N ARG A 917 19.98 5.24 -18.69
CA ARG A 917 19.38 5.51 -20.02
C ARG A 917 19.07 4.25 -20.85
N LYS A 918 19.98 3.26 -20.87
CA LYS A 918 19.78 1.99 -21.59
C LYS A 918 18.55 1.22 -21.09
N TRP A 919 18.36 1.16 -19.77
CA TRP A 919 17.21 0.50 -19.15
C TRP A 919 15.90 1.21 -19.50
N ARG A 920 15.89 2.56 -19.46
CA ARG A 920 14.69 3.33 -19.85
C ARG A 920 14.31 3.03 -21.30
N GLN A 921 15.28 3.07 -22.23
CA GLN A 921 15.06 2.77 -23.64
C GLN A 921 14.47 1.37 -23.88
N SER A 922 14.94 0.33 -23.18
CA SER A 922 14.43 -1.04 -23.34
C SER A 922 13.13 -1.34 -22.58
N ASN A 923 12.67 -0.43 -21.71
CA ASN A 923 11.46 -0.58 -20.90
C ASN A 923 10.43 0.55 -21.13
N MET A 924 10.49 1.23 -22.29
CA MET A 924 9.55 2.30 -22.66
C MET A 924 8.07 1.93 -22.48
N ARG A 925 7.69 0.67 -22.77
CA ARG A 925 6.30 0.20 -22.58
C ARG A 925 5.90 0.22 -21.09
N VAL A 926 6.77 -0.25 -20.20
CA VAL A 926 6.54 -0.20 -18.74
C VAL A 926 6.48 1.24 -18.25
N ILE A 927 7.34 2.14 -18.76
CA ILE A 927 7.29 3.57 -18.43
C ILE A 927 5.97 4.21 -18.89
N THR A 928 5.48 3.88 -20.10
CA THR A 928 4.14 4.28 -20.56
C THR A 928 3.04 3.72 -19.66
N ALA A 929 3.11 2.45 -19.25
CA ALA A 929 2.15 1.86 -18.31
C ALA A 929 2.16 2.58 -16.93
N VAL A 930 3.34 2.95 -16.42
CA VAL A 930 3.44 3.79 -15.21
C VAL A 930 2.71 5.13 -15.42
N TYR A 931 2.95 5.81 -16.54
CA TYR A 931 2.29 7.08 -16.86
C TYR A 931 0.76 6.96 -16.98
N LEU A 932 0.25 5.84 -17.50
CA LEU A 932 -1.20 5.62 -17.70
C LEU A 932 -1.94 5.17 -16.43
N HIS A 933 -1.34 4.29 -15.61
CA HIS A 933 -2.04 3.65 -14.48
C HIS A 933 -1.64 4.20 -13.11
N CYS A 934 -0.49 4.87 -12.97
CA CYS A 934 -0.12 5.54 -11.72
C CYS A 934 -0.57 7.00 -11.75
N ARG A 935 -1.17 7.47 -10.65
CA ARG A 935 -1.62 8.87 -10.52
C ARG A 935 -0.40 9.82 -10.65
N PRO A 936 -0.49 10.88 -11.48
CA PRO A 936 0.51 11.93 -11.52
C PRO A 936 0.40 12.85 -10.29
N GLU A 937 1.54 13.32 -9.80
CA GLU A 937 1.66 14.35 -8.76
C GLU A 937 1.97 15.72 -9.46
N LEU A 938 1.89 16.87 -8.77
CA LEU A 938 2.07 18.17 -9.47
C LEU A 938 3.53 18.42 -9.90
N ARG A 939 4.49 17.94 -9.09
CA ARG A 939 5.94 17.98 -9.35
C ARG A 939 6.47 16.55 -9.47
N ASP A 940 6.04 15.85 -10.52
CA ASP A 940 6.28 14.41 -10.70
C ASP A 940 7.50 14.14 -11.59
N GLU A 941 8.70 14.48 -11.10
CA GLU A 941 9.95 14.52 -11.89
C GLU A 941 10.59 13.13 -12.16
N TRP A 942 9.91 12.03 -11.85
CA TRP A 942 10.42 10.64 -11.88
C TRP A 942 11.01 10.17 -13.22
N LEU A 943 10.69 10.85 -14.33
CA LEU A 943 11.23 10.58 -15.67
C LEU A 943 12.26 11.63 -16.15
N ALA A 944 12.21 12.85 -15.60
CA ALA A 944 13.04 13.98 -16.05
C ALA A 944 14.53 13.77 -15.70
N GLY A 945 14.80 13.20 -14.52
CA GLY A 945 16.17 12.92 -14.07
C GLY A 945 17.00 14.18 -13.77
N SER A 946 16.32 15.25 -13.34
CA SER A 946 16.94 16.39 -12.67
C SER A 946 17.72 15.90 -11.45
N ASP A 947 18.98 16.32 -11.31
CA ASP A 947 19.83 16.18 -10.12
C ASP A 947 19.89 14.80 -9.43
N VAL A 948 19.79 13.70 -10.19
CA VAL A 948 19.86 12.31 -9.66
C VAL A 948 21.13 12.05 -8.85
N ASP A 949 22.24 12.69 -9.21
CA ASP A 949 23.50 12.55 -8.48
C ASP A 949 23.40 13.13 -7.05
N ALA A 950 22.73 14.28 -6.86
CA ALA A 950 22.49 14.84 -5.53
C ALA A 950 21.45 14.03 -4.71
N ASP A 951 20.44 13.48 -5.37
CA ASP A 951 19.49 12.54 -4.76
C ASP A 951 20.20 11.27 -4.26
N VAL A 952 21.21 10.79 -4.97
CA VAL A 952 22.05 9.64 -4.57
C VAL A 952 22.99 10.02 -3.43
N ASP A 953 23.72 11.14 -3.53
CA ASP A 953 24.62 11.63 -2.49
C ASP A 953 23.89 11.86 -1.15
N SER A 954 22.64 12.35 -1.19
CA SER A 954 21.82 12.62 0.00
C SER A 954 20.96 11.44 0.48
N ALA A 955 20.88 10.34 -0.30
CA ALA A 955 20.00 9.22 -0.01
C ALA A 955 20.25 8.56 1.36
N LEU A 956 21.50 8.17 1.62
CA LEU A 956 21.90 7.56 2.89
C LEU A 956 21.77 8.54 4.07
N PRO A 957 22.29 9.78 3.99
CA PRO A 957 22.07 10.84 4.99
C PRO A 957 20.61 11.03 5.42
N LEU A 958 19.68 11.03 4.47
CA LEU A 958 18.25 11.17 4.76
C LEU A 958 17.66 9.93 5.47
N GLU A 959 18.13 8.73 5.16
CA GLU A 959 17.72 7.51 5.89
C GLU A 959 18.31 7.50 7.33
N GLN A 960 19.54 8.02 7.52
CA GLN A 960 20.15 8.19 8.83
C GLN A 960 19.36 9.20 9.69
N ALA A 961 19.09 10.40 9.16
CA ALA A 961 18.31 11.44 9.86
C ALA A 961 16.89 10.94 10.25
N LEU A 962 16.27 10.14 9.39
CA LEU A 962 14.99 9.48 9.69
C LEU A 962 15.09 8.45 10.82
N ARG A 963 16.15 7.63 10.85
CA ARG A 963 16.40 6.67 11.95
C ARG A 963 16.61 7.39 13.28
N SER A 964 17.42 8.45 13.30
CA SER A 964 17.63 9.28 14.51
C SER A 964 16.34 9.90 15.02
N LEU A 965 15.53 10.50 14.13
CA LEU A 965 14.25 11.11 14.50
C LEU A 965 13.24 10.08 15.05
N THR A 966 13.09 8.92 14.39
CA THR A 966 12.24 7.83 14.87
C THR A 966 12.68 7.29 16.23
N HIS A 967 14.00 7.16 16.44
CA HIS A 967 14.54 6.70 17.71
C HIS A 967 14.29 7.71 18.84
N TRP A 968 14.60 8.99 18.61
CA TRP A 968 14.36 10.07 19.56
C TRP A 968 12.89 10.17 19.97
N PHE A 969 11.97 10.09 18.99
CA PHE A 969 10.54 10.00 19.23
C PHE A 969 10.19 8.85 20.19
N ASN A 970 10.72 7.65 19.94
CA ASN A 970 10.45 6.50 20.79
C ASN A 970 11.01 6.66 22.23
N VAL A 971 12.23 7.19 22.38
CA VAL A 971 12.85 7.46 23.69
C VAL A 971 12.08 8.51 24.49
N ARG A 972 11.58 9.55 23.80
CA ARG A 972 10.81 10.65 24.40
C ARG A 972 9.41 10.21 24.84
N TRP A 973 8.69 9.49 23.98
CA TRP A 973 7.27 9.15 24.20
C TRP A 973 7.04 7.82 24.93
N TYR A 974 7.99 6.87 24.87
CA TYR A 974 7.88 5.55 25.53
C TYR A 974 9.13 5.24 26.39
N PRO A 975 9.56 6.15 27.28
CA PRO A 975 10.80 5.96 28.04
C PRO A 975 10.75 4.67 28.85
N ASP A 976 9.62 4.34 29.49
CA ASP A 976 9.40 3.16 30.33
C ASP A 976 9.56 1.82 29.59
N LYS A 977 9.41 1.81 28.26
CA LYS A 977 9.51 0.62 27.41
C LYS A 977 10.88 0.46 26.76
N ILE A 978 11.76 1.45 26.90
CA ILE A 978 13.13 1.44 26.40
C ILE A 978 14.10 1.18 27.56
N ALA A 979 15.11 0.35 27.31
CA ALA A 979 16.10 -0.07 28.30
C ALA A 979 16.75 1.14 29.00
N VAL A 980 16.88 1.05 30.33
CA VAL A 980 17.39 2.14 31.18
C VAL A 980 18.82 2.53 30.79
N GLU A 981 19.65 1.56 30.42
CA GLU A 981 21.03 1.76 29.95
C GLU A 981 21.07 2.56 28.64
N LEU A 982 20.20 2.23 27.68
CA LEU A 982 20.08 2.97 26.41
C LEU A 982 19.57 4.40 26.66
N ARG A 983 18.62 4.57 27.58
CA ARG A 983 18.10 5.88 28.00
C ARG A 983 19.14 6.74 28.72
N ALA A 984 20.08 6.12 29.44
CA ALA A 984 21.18 6.81 30.11
C ALA A 984 22.27 7.23 29.11
N ALA A 985 22.74 6.31 28.26
CA ALA A 985 23.73 6.59 27.23
C ALA A 985 23.31 7.76 26.32
N LEU A 986 22.02 7.84 25.96
CA LEU A 986 21.49 8.89 25.09
C LEU A 986 21.30 10.27 25.75
N ARG A 987 21.38 10.37 27.09
CA ARG A 987 21.48 11.66 27.78
C ARG A 987 22.91 12.18 27.87
N GLU A 988 23.90 11.30 27.73
CA GLU A 988 25.32 11.61 27.91
C GLU A 988 26.10 11.67 26.58
N GLU A 989 25.71 10.90 25.56
CA GLU A 989 26.42 10.80 24.27
C GLU A 989 25.57 11.27 23.07
N GLN A 990 25.81 12.51 22.62
CA GLN A 990 25.17 13.09 21.42
C GLN A 990 25.54 12.39 20.09
N ASP A 991 26.54 11.51 20.08
CA ASP A 991 27.15 10.92 18.86
C ASP A 991 26.91 9.40 18.72
N PHE A 992 26.05 8.82 19.56
CA PHE A 992 25.75 7.38 19.60
C PHE A 992 25.31 6.82 18.24
N PHE A 993 24.43 7.54 17.53
CA PHE A 993 23.84 7.07 16.26
C PHE A 993 24.84 7.04 15.11
N THR A 994 25.77 8.00 15.05
CA THR A 994 26.86 8.01 14.06
C THR A 994 27.64 6.70 14.14
N ARG A 995 28.00 6.27 15.35
CA ARG A 995 28.73 5.01 15.62
C ARG A 995 27.93 3.73 15.39
N GLU A 996 26.67 3.67 15.80
CA GLU A 996 25.84 2.47 15.53
C GLU A 996 25.54 2.31 14.04
N LEU A 997 25.39 3.41 13.29
CA LEU A 997 25.30 3.37 11.84
C LEU A 997 26.62 2.99 11.18
N GLU A 998 27.77 3.50 11.65
CA GLU A 998 29.10 3.05 11.18
C GLU A 998 29.30 1.54 11.42
N LYS A 999 28.88 0.99 12.58
CA LYS A 999 28.92 -0.45 12.84
C LYS A 999 28.02 -1.25 11.89
N LEU A 1000 26.82 -0.76 11.59
CA LEU A 1000 25.92 -1.40 10.63
C LEU A 1000 26.48 -1.34 9.20
N ASP A 1001 27.01 -0.19 8.78
CA ASP A 1001 27.57 0.03 7.44
C ASP A 1001 28.84 -0.82 7.21
N LEU A 1002 29.68 -0.98 8.25
CA LEU A 1002 30.80 -1.92 8.26
C LEU A 1002 30.35 -3.36 7.95
N ASN A 1003 29.23 -3.83 8.50
CA ASN A 1003 28.67 -5.15 8.19
C ASN A 1003 28.06 -5.24 6.76
N TRP A 1004 27.61 -4.14 6.16
CA TRP A 1004 27.01 -4.15 4.81
C TRP A 1004 28.02 -3.95 3.68
N SER A 1005 29.11 -3.24 3.95
CA SER A 1005 30.20 -3.02 2.97
C SER A 1005 30.89 -4.34 2.56
N ASP A 1006 30.91 -5.34 3.43
CA ASP A 1006 31.50 -6.67 3.19
C ASP A 1006 30.64 -7.55 2.26
N VAL A 1007 29.35 -7.22 2.09
CA VAL A 1007 28.39 -7.94 1.21
C VAL A 1007 28.42 -7.41 -0.24
N GLY A 1008 29.22 -6.37 -0.51
CA GLY A 1008 29.09 -5.55 -1.72
C GLY A 1008 30.21 -5.65 -2.76
N LEU A 1009 31.24 -6.48 -2.57
CA LEU A 1009 32.53 -6.30 -3.25
C LEU A 1009 33.13 -7.50 -4.02
N ASP A 1010 32.45 -8.65 -4.16
CA ASP A 1010 32.84 -9.67 -5.16
C ASP A 1010 31.83 -9.78 -6.31
N ASP A 1011 32.34 -10.02 -7.53
CA ASP A 1011 31.59 -10.03 -8.80
C ASP A 1011 30.90 -11.40 -9.03
N GLY A 1012 30.58 -12.09 -7.92
CA GLY A 1012 30.23 -13.50 -7.80
C GLY A 1012 28.74 -13.78 -7.57
N ALA A 1013 27.86 -12.87 -7.96
CA ALA A 1013 26.43 -12.84 -7.61
C ALA A 1013 25.53 -14.00 -8.13
N ASN A 1014 26.09 -15.16 -8.45
CA ASN A 1014 25.41 -16.45 -8.65
C ASN A 1014 25.88 -17.55 -7.66
N SER A 1015 26.91 -17.31 -6.85
CA SER A 1015 27.52 -18.32 -5.95
C SER A 1015 27.33 -18.03 -4.45
N GLU A 1016 27.09 -16.78 -4.06
CA GLU A 1016 27.06 -16.37 -2.64
C GLU A 1016 25.64 -16.28 -2.04
N TRP A 1017 24.59 -16.55 -2.86
CA TRP A 1017 23.18 -16.50 -2.41
C TRP A 1017 22.76 -17.65 -1.48
N ASP A 1018 23.67 -18.59 -1.21
CA ASP A 1018 23.48 -19.74 -0.32
C ASP A 1018 24.11 -19.54 1.07
N GLU A 1019 25.09 -18.65 1.25
CA GLU A 1019 25.74 -18.44 2.56
C GLU A 1019 25.01 -17.44 3.48
N ALA A 1020 24.09 -16.63 2.93
CA ALA A 1020 23.21 -15.73 3.70
C ALA A 1020 22.12 -16.46 4.55
N ALA A 1021 22.34 -17.72 4.90
CA ALA A 1021 21.49 -18.52 5.79
C ALA A 1021 21.77 -18.27 7.29
N GLY A 1022 22.87 -17.59 7.63
CA GLY A 1022 23.17 -17.15 8.98
C GLY A 1022 22.29 -15.98 9.42
N TRP A 1023 21.18 -16.27 10.11
CA TRP A 1023 20.42 -15.27 10.87
C TRP A 1023 21.14 -14.91 12.19
N PRO A 1024 20.97 -13.66 12.68
CA PRO A 1024 21.35 -13.25 14.04
C PRO A 1024 20.31 -13.62 15.12
#